data_AF-A0AAZ3PKR9-F1
#
_entry.id   AF-A0AAZ3PKR9-F1
#
_cell.length_a   1.000
_cell.length_b   1.000
_cell.length_c   1.000
_cell.angle_alpha   90.00
_cell.angle_beta   90.00
_cell.angle_gamma   90.00
#
_symmetry.space_group_name_H-M   'P 1'
#
loop_
_entity.id
_entity.type
_entity.pdbx_description
1 polymer ?
#
loop_
_entity_poly.entity_id
_entity_poly.type
_entity_poly.pdbx_seq_one_letter_code
_entity_poly.pdbx_strand_id
1 'polypeptide(L)'
;MPTNFTVVPVKDVRKSREEEEEEDEDVDDNNVFREEDEAAHFPGDGMPKESSPFINNTDHDKGNLYDGKNMALFEEEMDSNPMVSSLLNKLANYTNLTQGVKEHEEADDEEGSARSKKPVKSPALGTLIGVYLPCLQNILGVILFLRLTWIVGTAGIMESLAIVVMTCSCTMLTAISMSAIATNGVVPAGGSYYMISRSLGPEFGGAVGLCFYLGTTFAGSMYILGTIEILLTYIVPSAAIFKAEKKENEPEALLNNMRVYGTCCLTLMSLVVFVGVKYVNKLALVFLACVILSILAIYAGVIKTAFEPPDFPICLLGNRTLQNHNFDQCLKTMEVDNVTVTTKLWSLFCDSPDLNATCNEYFTLNNVTVIQGIPGLTSGVIRDNIWGDYGPKGMLVENKHQVSEPAADTSQDIYMPYVANDITTFFTLLVGIYFPSVTGIMAGSNRSGDLRDAQKSIPIGTIMAIATTTFIYISSVILFGACIEGVVLRDKFGDSVKGNLVIGILAWPSPWVIVIGSFFSCCGAGLQSLTGAPRLLQAIARDGIVPFLQVFGHGKANGEPTWALLLTGGICEIGILIASLDAVAPILSMFFLMCYLFVNLACALQTLLCTPNWRPRFKFYHWALSFLGASLCVSLMFISSWYYALVAMLIAGCIYKYIEYRGAEKEWGDGIRGLSLNAARYALIRLEEAPPHTKNWRPQMLVLLNLESDHTVKHPRLLSFCTQLKAGKGLTIVGSVLQGTYMTKEDEVKKAEQNVKSSMTTERTKGFCHVVASSNLRDGFSHLIQTAGLGGMKHNTVLMAWPGTWKQSNDPVSWKNFIETVRETTAANQALLVAKNVDSFPTNTDRLGEGTIDVWWIVHDGGLLMLLPFLLRQHKVWRKCKMRIFTVANMDDNSIQMKKDLQMFLYHLRLDAEVEVVEMHDSDISAFTYEKTLVMEQRSQMLKQMQLSRTEREREDHWSKLELSIVFLVRIQCQYWKSQGRRSGLRCVQPALFTVTIVWYRNQSNVRRMHTAVKLNEVVVNRSQGAHLVLLNMPGPPKNRGGDENYMEFLEVLLEGLNRVLLVRGGGREVITIYS
;
A
#
# COMPACT_ATOMS: atom_id res chain seq x y z
N MET A 1 -30.87 -2.09 -26.08
CA MET A 1 -30.50 -2.38 -27.48
C MET A 1 -30.33 -1.04 -28.20
N PRO A 2 -29.43 -0.91 -29.21
CA PRO A 2 -28.53 -1.94 -29.74
C PRO A 2 -27.50 -2.43 -28.69
N THR A 3 -26.82 -3.58 -28.76
CA THR A 3 -26.47 -4.56 -29.81
C THR A 3 -25.32 -4.19 -30.75
N ASN A 4 -24.09 -4.50 -30.32
CA ASN A 4 -23.10 -5.20 -31.13
C ASN A 4 -22.08 -5.91 -30.21
N PHE A 5 -21.95 -7.22 -30.37
CA PHE A 5 -20.95 -8.06 -29.69
C PHE A 5 -20.00 -8.62 -30.76
N THR A 6 -18.71 -8.32 -30.67
CA THR A 6 -17.68 -8.92 -31.53
C THR A 6 -16.92 -10.00 -30.75
N VAL A 7 -17.23 -11.27 -31.03
CA VAL A 7 -16.55 -12.41 -30.43
C VAL A 7 -15.26 -12.71 -31.21
N VAL A 8 -14.11 -12.64 -30.55
CA VAL A 8 -12.81 -13.06 -31.12
C VAL A 8 -12.57 -14.54 -30.78
N PRO A 9 -12.37 -15.43 -31.77
CA PRO A 9 -12.12 -16.84 -31.51
C PRO A 9 -10.65 -17.06 -31.10
N VAL A 10 -10.42 -17.42 -29.84
CA VAL A 10 -9.12 -17.93 -29.37
C VAL A 10 -8.92 -19.35 -29.91
N LYS A 11 -7.78 -19.62 -30.54
CA LYS A 11 -7.38 -20.97 -30.99
C LYS A 11 -6.45 -21.60 -29.96
N ASP A 12 -6.91 -22.64 -29.27
CA ASP A 12 -6.05 -23.47 -28.43
C ASP A 12 -5.10 -24.31 -29.29
N VAL A 13 -3.80 -24.03 -29.19
CA VAL A 13 -2.74 -24.88 -29.75
C VAL A 13 -2.26 -25.85 -28.68
N ARG A 14 -2.73 -27.09 -28.74
CA ARG A 14 -2.16 -28.19 -27.94
C ARG A 14 -0.78 -28.53 -28.47
N LYS A 15 0.27 -28.22 -27.72
CA LYS A 15 1.56 -28.92 -27.84
C LYS A 15 1.54 -30.17 -26.97
N SER A 16 1.69 -31.34 -27.60
CA SER A 16 2.18 -32.52 -26.91
C SER A 16 3.64 -32.30 -26.51
N ARG A 17 4.03 -32.88 -25.37
CA ARG A 17 5.41 -33.03 -24.95
C ARG A 17 5.52 -34.43 -24.38
N GLU A 18 6.20 -35.29 -25.11
CA GLU A 18 6.65 -36.59 -24.62
C GLU A 18 8.02 -36.39 -23.92
N GLU A 19 8.36 -37.32 -23.04
CA GLU A 19 9.55 -37.27 -22.19
C GLU A 19 10.44 -38.46 -22.56
N GLU A 20 11.73 -38.21 -22.78
CA GLU A 20 12.81 -39.21 -22.85
C GLU A 20 14.08 -38.55 -22.29
N GLU A 21 14.92 -39.32 -21.61
CA GLU A 21 16.12 -38.89 -20.87
C GLU A 21 17.37 -39.64 -21.40
N GLU A 22 18.57 -39.08 -21.15
CA GLU A 22 19.90 -39.67 -21.43
C GLU A 22 20.22 -39.83 -22.95
N GLU A 23 21.44 -39.70 -23.46
CA GLU A 23 22.81 -39.82 -22.90
C GLU A 23 23.81 -38.87 -23.66
N ASP A 24 25.13 -38.98 -23.45
CA ASP A 24 26.19 -38.04 -23.90
C ASP A 24 26.97 -38.45 -25.20
N GLU A 25 27.93 -37.61 -25.60
CA GLU A 25 29.14 -37.82 -26.46
C GLU A 25 29.15 -37.48 -27.99
N ASP A 26 30.31 -36.90 -28.38
CA ASP A 26 31.08 -36.89 -29.65
C ASP A 26 30.62 -36.29 -31.02
N VAL A 27 31.13 -35.05 -31.30
CA VAL A 27 32.28 -34.71 -32.20
C VAL A 27 32.21 -34.89 -33.76
N ASP A 28 32.88 -33.93 -34.45
CA ASP A 28 33.40 -33.85 -35.84
C ASP A 28 32.50 -33.64 -37.11
N ASP A 29 32.39 -32.35 -37.50
CA ASP A 29 33.06 -31.68 -38.65
C ASP A 29 32.78 -32.02 -40.16
N ASN A 30 33.05 -31.01 -41.01
CA ASN A 30 33.24 -30.95 -42.48
C ASN A 30 32.05 -30.85 -43.49
N ASN A 31 31.90 -29.60 -44.01
CA ASN A 31 32.04 -29.17 -45.43
C ASN A 31 31.54 -30.05 -46.61
N VAL A 32 30.84 -29.41 -47.58
CA VAL A 32 31.31 -29.16 -48.98
C VAL A 32 30.26 -28.39 -49.84
N PHE A 33 30.73 -27.60 -50.82
CA PHE A 33 29.94 -26.80 -51.79
C PHE A 33 29.57 -27.56 -53.09
N ARG A 34 28.55 -27.06 -53.83
CA ARG A 34 28.42 -26.92 -55.32
C ARG A 34 26.99 -26.40 -55.67
N GLU A 35 26.81 -25.32 -56.47
CA GLU A 35 26.86 -25.21 -57.96
C GLU A 35 25.71 -25.96 -58.65
N GLU A 36 24.68 -25.29 -59.19
CA GLU A 36 24.54 -24.72 -60.58
C GLU A 36 23.94 -25.76 -61.59
N ASP A 37 23.10 -25.44 -62.59
CA ASP A 37 22.33 -24.23 -63.00
C ASP A 37 21.19 -24.65 -64.01
N GLU A 38 20.69 -23.74 -64.87
CA GLU A 38 19.79 -23.89 -66.05
C GLU A 38 18.26 -23.93 -65.79
N ALA A 39 17.35 -23.30 -66.56
CA ALA A 39 17.33 -22.21 -67.59
C ALA A 39 15.83 -21.79 -67.84
N ALA A 40 15.33 -20.97 -68.79
CA ALA A 40 15.86 -20.23 -69.95
C ALA A 40 14.85 -19.15 -70.50
N HIS A 41 15.31 -18.27 -71.41
CA HIS A 41 14.60 -17.65 -72.58
C HIS A 41 13.41 -16.64 -72.44
N PHE A 42 13.73 -15.32 -72.47
CA PHE A 42 13.55 -14.33 -73.59
C PHE A 42 12.17 -14.15 -74.35
N PRO A 43 11.91 -13.02 -75.09
CA PRO A 43 11.63 -11.65 -74.58
C PRO A 43 10.55 -10.82 -75.37
N GLY A 44 10.30 -9.56 -74.98
CA GLY A 44 10.22 -8.42 -75.93
C GLY A 44 8.85 -7.86 -76.42
N ASP A 45 8.48 -6.69 -75.86
CA ASP A 45 7.68 -5.56 -76.41
C ASP A 45 6.33 -5.72 -77.15
N GLY A 46 5.38 -4.81 -76.82
CA GLY A 46 4.11 -4.61 -77.53
C GLY A 46 3.11 -3.66 -76.86
N MET A 47 3.13 -2.37 -77.22
CA MET A 47 2.13 -1.32 -76.88
C MET A 47 1.27 -0.98 -78.13
N PRO A 48 0.11 -0.27 -78.07
CA PRO A 48 -0.56 0.41 -76.94
C PRO A 48 -2.13 0.30 -76.83
N LYS A 49 -2.67 0.74 -75.66
CA LYS A 49 -3.93 1.54 -75.45
C LYS A 49 -5.36 1.00 -75.76
N GLU A 50 -6.32 1.73 -75.14
CA GLU A 50 -7.80 1.74 -75.27
C GLU A 50 -8.59 0.56 -74.65
N SER A 51 -9.77 0.74 -74.03
CA SER A 51 -10.50 1.96 -73.60
C SER A 51 -11.43 1.70 -72.37
N SER A 52 -11.94 2.76 -71.74
CA SER A 52 -12.77 2.74 -70.51
C SER A 52 -14.29 2.61 -70.76
N PRO A 53 -15.11 2.37 -69.71
CA PRO A 53 -16.14 3.39 -69.41
C PRO A 53 -16.56 3.57 -67.91
N PHE A 54 -16.50 4.83 -67.42
CA PHE A 54 -17.38 5.51 -66.42
C PHE A 54 -17.65 4.84 -65.03
N ILE A 55 -18.10 5.49 -63.94
CA ILE A 55 -18.71 6.80 -63.55
C ILE A 55 -18.06 7.21 -62.20
N ASN A 56 -17.93 8.46 -61.72
CA ASN A 56 -17.81 9.84 -62.26
C ASN A 56 -17.49 10.73 -61.01
N ASN A 57 -16.76 11.85 -61.12
CA ASN A 57 -16.37 12.66 -59.95
C ASN A 57 -16.13 14.14 -60.27
N THR A 58 -16.69 15.04 -59.45
CA THR A 58 -16.49 16.51 -59.42
C THR A 58 -16.65 16.95 -57.95
N ASP A 59 -15.92 17.92 -57.40
CA ASP A 59 -15.28 19.08 -58.02
C ASP A 59 -13.78 19.29 -57.67
N HIS A 60 -13.23 20.36 -58.26
CA HIS A 60 -11.86 20.88 -58.18
C HIS A 60 -11.41 21.32 -56.75
N ASP A 61 -10.13 21.58 -56.43
CA ASP A 61 -9.09 22.17 -57.28
C ASP A 61 -7.62 21.92 -56.85
N LYS A 62 -6.67 22.11 -57.79
CA LYS A 62 -5.20 22.30 -57.69
C LYS A 62 -4.41 21.62 -56.55
N GLY A 63 -3.63 20.59 -56.90
CA GLY A 63 -2.58 20.03 -56.03
C GLY A 63 -1.18 20.61 -56.27
N ASN A 64 -0.17 20.02 -55.63
CA ASN A 64 1.13 19.84 -56.27
C ASN A 64 1.90 18.63 -55.74
N LEU A 65 2.68 18.05 -56.64
CA LEU A 65 3.49 16.83 -56.54
C LEU A 65 4.46 16.80 -55.33
N TYR A 66 4.49 15.68 -54.58
CA TYR A 66 5.69 14.83 -54.45
C TYR A 66 5.34 13.44 -53.91
N ASP A 67 5.99 12.42 -54.46
CA ASP A 67 5.91 11.01 -54.04
C ASP A 67 7.15 10.65 -53.18
N GLY A 68 7.08 9.53 -52.45
CA GLY A 68 8.20 9.03 -51.64
C GLY A 68 7.81 8.53 -50.26
N LYS A 69 7.13 7.37 -50.19
CA LYS A 69 7.21 6.55 -48.97
C LYS A 69 8.63 6.02 -48.83
N ASN A 70 9.23 6.14 -47.64
CA ASN A 70 9.78 4.96 -46.97
C ASN A 70 10.05 5.18 -45.47
N MET A 71 10.36 4.07 -44.80
CA MET A 71 10.41 3.91 -43.34
C MET A 71 11.51 4.74 -42.67
N ALA A 72 11.14 5.53 -41.67
CA ALA A 72 12.07 6.05 -40.66
C ALA A 72 11.95 5.17 -39.40
N LEU A 73 12.76 4.11 -39.33
CA LEU A 73 12.85 3.20 -38.19
C LEU A 73 14.29 3.26 -37.66
N PHE A 74 14.48 3.91 -36.51
CA PHE A 74 15.78 4.23 -35.91
C PHE A 74 16.72 5.06 -36.81
N GLU A 75 16.41 6.34 -37.00
CA GLU A 75 17.49 7.33 -37.03
C GLU A 75 17.86 7.64 -35.57
N GLU A 76 18.98 7.07 -35.11
CA GLU A 76 19.73 7.73 -34.04
C GLU A 76 20.37 8.98 -34.66
N GLU A 77 19.80 10.15 -34.39
CA GLU A 77 20.47 11.42 -34.68
C GLU A 77 21.81 11.43 -33.92
N MET A 78 22.90 11.14 -34.64
CA MET A 78 24.26 11.27 -34.14
C MET A 78 24.56 12.76 -33.99
N ASP A 79 24.12 13.32 -32.86
CA ASP A 79 24.16 14.73 -32.44
C ASP A 79 25.60 15.26 -32.45
N SER A 80 26.08 15.58 -33.65
CA SER A 80 27.45 16.03 -33.96
C SER A 80 27.69 17.51 -33.58
N ASN A 81 26.81 18.04 -32.72
CA ASN A 81 27.12 19.17 -31.87
C ASN A 81 28.21 18.75 -30.85
N PRO A 82 29.22 19.60 -30.56
CA PRO A 82 30.20 19.28 -29.53
C PRO A 82 29.49 19.05 -28.20
N MET A 83 29.81 17.97 -27.46
CA MET A 83 29.10 17.58 -26.23
C MET A 83 28.86 18.74 -25.25
N VAL A 84 29.80 19.70 -25.19
CA VAL A 84 29.70 20.90 -24.37
C VAL A 84 28.53 21.81 -24.78
N SER A 85 28.23 22.02 -26.06
CA SER A 85 27.08 22.85 -26.48
C SER A 85 25.74 22.12 -26.24
N SER A 86 25.70 20.80 -26.48
CA SER A 86 24.53 19.96 -26.17
C SER A 86 24.24 19.97 -24.65
N LEU A 87 25.28 19.88 -23.81
CA LEU A 87 25.18 20.03 -22.35
C LEU A 87 24.80 21.46 -21.92
N LEU A 88 25.40 22.49 -22.49
CA LEU A 88 25.09 23.89 -22.17
C LEU A 88 23.65 24.25 -22.54
N ASN A 89 23.11 23.76 -23.66
CA ASN A 89 21.70 23.94 -24.02
C ASN A 89 20.74 23.18 -23.07
N LYS A 90 21.14 21.99 -22.60
CA LYS A 90 20.37 21.23 -21.58
C LYS A 90 20.45 21.91 -20.20
N LEU A 91 21.55 22.56 -19.86
CA LEU A 91 21.74 23.37 -18.65
C LEU A 91 21.06 24.74 -18.72
N ALA A 92 21.01 25.39 -19.88
CA ALA A 92 20.31 26.67 -20.07
C ALA A 92 18.77 26.52 -19.94
N ASN A 93 18.26 25.32 -20.17
CA ASN A 93 16.88 24.91 -19.90
C ASN A 93 16.70 24.24 -18.52
N TYR A 94 17.72 24.22 -17.66
CA TYR A 94 17.58 23.75 -16.29
C TYR A 94 16.56 24.59 -15.54
N THR A 95 15.71 23.90 -14.80
CA THR A 95 14.80 24.46 -13.81
C THR A 95 14.83 23.53 -12.59
N ASN A 96 14.47 24.03 -11.42
CA ASN A 96 14.37 23.21 -10.20
C ASN A 96 12.97 23.26 -9.55
N LEU A 97 12.10 24.16 -10.01
CA LEU A 97 10.76 24.39 -9.50
C LEU A 97 9.81 23.20 -9.76
N THR A 98 8.69 23.16 -9.05
CA THR A 98 7.69 22.10 -9.17
C THR A 98 6.86 22.26 -10.44
N GLN A 99 6.49 21.14 -11.06
CA GLN A 99 5.32 21.10 -11.93
C GLN A 99 4.03 21.41 -11.13
N GLY A 100 2.95 21.73 -11.82
CA GLY A 100 1.64 22.03 -11.22
C GLY A 100 0.48 21.72 -12.17
N VAL A 101 -0.72 22.12 -11.76
CA VAL A 101 -2.00 21.71 -12.36
C VAL A 101 -2.03 21.85 -13.88
N LYS A 102 -1.53 22.97 -14.42
CA LYS A 102 -1.56 23.22 -15.86
C LYS A 102 -0.76 22.19 -16.67
N GLU A 103 0.34 21.67 -16.14
CA GLU A 103 1.16 20.66 -16.82
C GLU A 103 0.55 19.23 -16.69
N HIS A 104 -0.39 19.03 -15.76
CA HIS A 104 -1.25 17.83 -15.70
C HIS A 104 -2.44 17.97 -16.67
N GLU A 105 -3.11 19.14 -16.69
CA GLU A 105 -4.20 19.46 -17.62
C GLU A 105 -3.74 19.39 -19.08
N GLU A 106 -2.56 19.92 -19.42
CA GLU A 106 -1.97 19.83 -20.76
C GLU A 106 -1.58 18.38 -21.15
N ALA A 107 -1.24 17.51 -20.19
CA ALA A 107 -0.91 16.10 -20.46
C ALA A 107 -2.16 15.21 -20.61
N ASP A 108 -3.19 15.40 -19.77
CA ASP A 108 -4.48 14.71 -19.90
C ASP A 108 -5.13 15.03 -21.27
N ASP A 109 -5.07 16.30 -21.70
CA ASP A 109 -5.55 16.73 -23.02
C ASP A 109 -4.77 16.08 -24.16
N GLU A 110 -3.45 15.86 -24.02
CA GLU A 110 -2.64 15.19 -25.06
C GLU A 110 -2.91 13.67 -25.14
N GLU A 111 -3.15 12.96 -24.04
CA GLU A 111 -3.61 11.56 -24.09
C GLU A 111 -5.04 11.43 -24.66
N GLY A 112 -5.93 12.38 -24.38
CA GLY A 112 -7.28 12.42 -24.94
C GLY A 112 -7.37 12.83 -26.42
N SER A 113 -6.41 13.62 -26.92
CA SER A 113 -6.50 14.32 -28.20
C SER A 113 -5.58 13.77 -29.29
N ALA A 114 -5.85 12.54 -29.73
CA ALA A 114 -5.20 11.90 -30.89
C ALA A 114 -5.47 12.57 -32.27
N ARG A 115 -5.82 13.87 -32.31
CA ARG A 115 -6.15 14.64 -33.53
C ARG A 115 -5.66 16.10 -33.55
N SER A 116 -5.02 16.63 -32.51
CA SER A 116 -4.56 18.03 -32.51
C SER A 116 -3.13 18.18 -33.05
N LYS A 117 -2.94 18.97 -34.12
CA LYS A 117 -1.62 19.23 -34.73
C LYS A 117 -0.84 20.29 -33.95
N LYS A 118 -0.26 19.92 -32.80
CA LYS A 118 0.88 20.63 -32.19
C LYS A 118 2.16 19.79 -32.37
N PRO A 119 3.34 20.40 -32.52
CA PRO A 119 4.59 19.65 -32.51
C PRO A 119 4.84 19.05 -31.12
N VAL A 120 5.02 17.74 -31.06
CA VAL A 120 5.23 16.98 -29.82
C VAL A 120 6.45 17.52 -29.09
N LYS A 121 6.26 18.00 -27.86
CA LYS A 121 7.35 18.50 -27.02
C LYS A 121 7.92 17.33 -26.21
N SER A 122 8.74 16.50 -26.86
CA SER A 122 9.21 15.23 -26.32
C SER A 122 9.87 15.36 -24.93
N PRO A 123 9.54 14.49 -23.96
CA PRO A 123 10.09 14.57 -22.60
C PRO A 123 11.59 14.23 -22.62
N ALA A 124 12.42 15.25 -22.48
CA ALA A 124 13.84 15.20 -22.82
C ALA A 124 14.78 15.12 -21.60
N LEU A 125 14.27 15.21 -20.36
CA LEU A 125 15.14 15.21 -19.18
C LEU A 125 15.52 13.77 -18.77
N GLY A 126 16.83 13.56 -18.58
CA GLY A 126 17.40 12.35 -17.99
C GLY A 126 17.64 12.49 -16.47
N THR A 127 17.89 11.36 -15.81
CA THR A 127 17.99 11.22 -14.34
C THR A 127 18.83 12.29 -13.64
N LEU A 128 20.00 12.67 -14.20
CA LEU A 128 20.91 13.62 -13.56
C LEU A 128 20.31 15.03 -13.44
N ILE A 129 19.83 15.57 -14.57
CA ILE A 129 19.32 16.95 -14.66
C ILE A 129 17.88 17.05 -14.17
N GLY A 130 17.06 16.02 -14.41
CA GLY A 130 15.63 16.02 -14.08
C GLY A 130 15.29 15.62 -12.64
N VAL A 131 16.13 14.80 -11.98
CA VAL A 131 15.84 14.25 -10.63
C VAL A 131 16.96 14.55 -9.64
N TYR A 132 18.20 14.16 -9.95
CA TYR A 132 19.32 14.23 -8.99
C TYR A 132 19.68 15.67 -8.61
N LEU A 133 19.94 16.56 -9.57
CA LEU A 133 20.30 17.95 -9.26
C LEU A 133 19.17 18.75 -8.56
N PRO A 134 17.89 18.66 -8.98
CA PRO A 134 16.79 19.28 -8.24
C PRO A 134 16.62 18.73 -6.81
N CYS A 135 16.82 17.43 -6.60
CA CYS A 135 16.77 16.83 -5.27
C CYS A 135 17.94 17.31 -4.38
N LEU A 136 19.17 17.23 -4.90
CA LEU A 136 20.40 17.73 -4.25
C LEU A 136 20.27 19.19 -3.81
N GLN A 137 19.69 20.04 -4.68
CA GLN A 137 19.51 21.47 -4.42
C GLN A 137 18.46 21.79 -3.35
N ASN A 138 17.47 20.92 -3.13
CA ASN A 138 16.44 21.11 -2.09
C ASN A 138 16.86 20.57 -0.72
N ILE A 139 17.79 19.61 -0.67
CA ILE A 139 18.34 19.06 0.58
C ILE A 139 19.44 19.99 1.15
N LEU A 140 20.31 20.54 0.29
CA LEU A 140 21.42 21.40 0.69
C LEU A 140 20.95 22.84 1.01
N GLY A 141 20.51 23.06 2.25
CA GLY A 141 19.99 24.33 2.74
C GLY A 141 20.78 25.00 3.87
N VAL A 142 20.21 26.06 4.43
CA VAL A 142 20.81 26.98 5.43
C VAL A 142 21.53 26.31 6.60
N ILE A 143 21.02 25.19 7.12
CA ILE A 143 21.56 24.48 8.29
C ILE A 143 23.02 24.03 8.08
N LEU A 144 23.39 23.65 6.85
CA LEU A 144 24.77 23.25 6.51
C LEU A 144 25.78 24.36 6.83
N PHE A 145 25.42 25.62 6.55
CA PHE A 145 26.33 26.76 6.69
C PHE A 145 26.20 27.48 8.03
N LEU A 146 24.98 27.62 8.57
CA LEU A 146 24.70 28.47 9.74
C LEU A 146 24.58 27.72 11.08
N ARG A 147 24.44 26.39 11.07
CA ARG A 147 24.16 25.62 12.31
C ARG A 147 24.96 24.33 12.46
N LEU A 148 25.50 23.74 11.39
CA LEU A 148 26.20 22.45 11.50
C LEU A 148 27.45 22.53 12.38
N THR A 149 28.26 23.60 12.28
CA THR A 149 29.40 23.84 13.19
C THR A 149 28.96 23.94 14.65
N TRP A 150 27.88 24.67 14.92
CA TRP A 150 27.31 24.85 16.25
C TRP A 150 26.74 23.57 16.85
N ILE A 151 26.07 22.73 16.05
CA ILE A 151 25.61 21.40 16.44
C ILE A 151 26.82 20.52 16.82
N VAL A 152 27.88 20.53 16.02
CA VAL A 152 29.12 19.77 16.29
C VAL A 152 29.82 20.25 17.56
N GLY A 153 29.91 21.56 17.81
CA GLY A 153 30.47 22.09 19.05
C GLY A 153 29.65 21.79 20.30
N THR A 154 28.32 21.75 20.16
CA THR A 154 27.40 21.53 21.30
C THR A 154 27.24 20.06 21.66
N ALA A 155 27.07 19.18 20.66
CA ALA A 155 26.84 17.75 20.88
C ALA A 155 28.14 16.90 20.82
N GLY A 156 29.24 17.50 20.36
CA GLY A 156 30.45 16.76 20.01
C GLY A 156 30.28 15.93 18.73
N ILE A 157 31.38 15.36 18.25
CA ILE A 157 31.41 14.57 17.01
C ILE A 157 30.50 13.33 17.12
N MET A 158 30.55 12.61 18.23
CA MET A 158 29.86 11.31 18.35
C MET A 158 28.34 11.41 18.35
N GLU A 159 27.77 12.35 19.11
CA GLU A 159 26.31 12.55 19.13
C GLU A 159 25.83 13.26 17.86
N SER A 160 26.62 14.18 17.29
CA SER A 160 26.32 14.76 15.98
C SER A 160 26.21 13.71 14.88
N LEU A 161 27.14 12.74 14.83
CA LEU A 161 27.05 11.61 13.92
C LEU A 161 25.78 10.77 14.15
N ALA A 162 25.37 10.56 15.41
CA ALA A 162 24.12 9.87 15.72
C ALA A 162 22.88 10.63 15.20
N ILE A 163 22.85 11.97 15.34
CA ILE A 163 21.78 12.84 14.81
C ILE A 163 21.72 12.73 13.27
N VAL A 164 22.86 12.83 12.58
CA VAL A 164 22.94 12.72 11.12
C VAL A 164 22.48 11.33 10.66
N VAL A 165 23.04 10.26 11.22
CA VAL A 165 22.72 8.87 10.82
C VAL A 165 21.25 8.55 11.06
N MET A 166 20.68 8.94 12.21
CA MET A 166 19.28 8.68 12.54
C MET A 166 18.32 9.38 11.55
N THR A 167 18.57 10.65 11.24
CA THR A 167 17.70 11.45 10.38
C THR A 167 17.85 11.10 8.89
N CYS A 168 19.08 10.88 8.40
CA CYS A 168 19.32 10.34 7.06
C CYS A 168 18.74 8.92 6.86
N SER A 169 18.76 8.07 7.89
CA SER A 169 18.11 6.74 7.82
C SER A 169 16.60 6.86 7.63
N CYS A 170 15.96 7.80 8.33
CA CYS A 170 14.54 8.08 8.20
C CYS A 170 14.15 8.54 6.78
N THR A 171 14.96 9.42 6.16
CA THR A 171 14.68 9.94 4.81
C THR A 171 15.03 8.94 3.71
N MET A 172 16.07 8.12 3.89
CA MET A 172 16.39 7.00 2.98
C MET A 172 15.28 5.94 2.92
N LEU A 173 14.74 5.52 4.08
CA LEU A 173 13.60 4.59 4.11
C LEU A 173 12.35 5.19 3.46
N THR A 174 12.13 6.49 3.65
CA THR A 174 11.04 7.22 2.99
C THR A 174 11.23 7.31 1.47
N ALA A 175 12.47 7.44 0.99
CA ALA A 175 12.78 7.42 -0.44
C ALA A 175 12.59 6.02 -1.07
N ILE A 176 12.80 4.93 -0.32
CA ILE A 176 12.44 3.57 -0.75
C ILE A 176 10.91 3.44 -0.89
N SER A 177 10.14 3.93 0.08
CA SER A 177 8.67 3.98 -0.01
C SER A 177 8.19 4.84 -1.19
N MET A 178 8.80 6.00 -1.43
CA MET A 178 8.48 6.88 -2.56
C MET A 178 8.88 6.25 -3.92
N SER A 179 9.96 5.46 -3.95
CA SER A 179 10.37 4.67 -5.13
C SER A 179 9.37 3.56 -5.46
N ALA A 180 8.70 2.98 -4.46
CA ALA A 180 7.61 2.03 -4.67
C ALA A 180 6.38 2.72 -5.28
N ILE A 181 6.01 3.92 -4.80
CA ILE A 181 4.96 4.76 -5.39
C ILE A 181 5.29 5.11 -6.86
N ALA A 182 6.52 5.57 -7.13
CA ALA A 182 6.97 5.95 -8.47
C ALA A 182 7.12 4.77 -9.46
N THR A 183 7.00 3.53 -8.99
CA THR A 183 7.02 2.30 -9.83
C THR A 183 5.70 1.54 -9.80
N ASN A 184 4.64 2.14 -9.23
CA ASN A 184 3.28 1.63 -9.23
C ASN A 184 2.45 2.32 -10.34
N GLY A 185 1.82 1.54 -11.22
CA GLY A 185 0.99 2.07 -12.31
C GLY A 185 1.77 2.86 -13.37
N VAL A 186 1.13 3.90 -13.91
CA VAL A 186 1.73 4.94 -14.78
C VAL A 186 1.96 6.18 -13.90
N VAL A 187 3.08 6.88 -14.11
CA VAL A 187 3.40 8.08 -13.33
C VAL A 187 2.81 9.30 -14.05
N PRO A 188 1.87 10.05 -13.46
CA PRO A 188 1.26 11.21 -14.11
C PRO A 188 2.22 12.40 -14.18
N ALA A 189 2.04 13.26 -15.19
CA ALA A 189 2.62 14.60 -15.19
C ALA A 189 2.00 15.47 -14.07
N GLY A 190 2.72 16.50 -13.61
CA GLY A 190 2.23 17.39 -12.53
C GLY A 190 2.89 17.17 -11.16
N GLY A 191 3.88 16.28 -11.05
CA GLY A 191 4.79 16.19 -9.91
C GLY A 191 4.33 15.33 -8.72
N SER A 192 4.97 15.54 -7.57
CA SER A 192 4.89 14.68 -6.38
C SER A 192 3.47 14.45 -5.86
N TYR A 193 2.63 15.49 -5.82
CA TYR A 193 1.26 15.40 -5.32
C TYR A 193 0.40 14.42 -6.14
N TYR A 194 0.36 14.57 -7.47
CA TYR A 194 -0.45 13.72 -8.34
C TYR A 194 0.09 12.28 -8.39
N MET A 195 1.41 12.11 -8.37
CA MET A 195 2.03 10.78 -8.24
C MET A 195 1.60 10.06 -6.96
N ILE A 196 1.44 10.78 -5.84
CA ILE A 196 0.99 10.23 -4.56
C ILE A 196 -0.53 10.02 -4.55
N SER A 197 -1.34 10.98 -5.00
CA SER A 197 -2.81 10.88 -4.92
C SER A 197 -3.40 9.84 -5.87
N ARG A 198 -2.82 9.64 -7.06
CA ARG A 198 -3.27 8.61 -8.02
C ARG A 198 -2.83 7.19 -7.61
N SER A 199 -1.67 7.03 -6.96
CA SER A 199 -1.21 5.71 -6.50
C SER A 199 -1.76 5.29 -5.13
N LEU A 200 -1.86 6.21 -4.16
CA LEU A 200 -2.29 5.88 -2.80
C LEU A 200 -3.79 6.08 -2.56
N GLY A 201 -4.48 6.83 -3.41
CA GLY A 201 -5.87 7.27 -3.19
C GLY A 201 -5.97 8.72 -2.68
N PRO A 202 -7.13 9.38 -2.88
CA PRO A 202 -7.31 10.80 -2.58
C PRO A 202 -7.25 11.14 -1.08
N GLU A 203 -7.54 10.19 -0.19
CA GLU A 203 -7.52 10.37 1.27
C GLU A 203 -6.08 10.55 1.77
N PHE A 204 -5.19 9.65 1.34
CA PHE A 204 -3.75 9.77 1.62
C PHE A 204 -3.13 10.92 0.84
N GLY A 205 -3.46 11.08 -0.45
CA GLY A 205 -2.94 12.18 -1.29
C GLY A 205 -3.26 13.56 -0.73
N GLY A 206 -4.50 13.79 -0.30
CA GLY A 206 -4.93 15.06 0.28
C GLY A 206 -4.32 15.33 1.66
N ALA A 207 -4.27 14.33 2.54
CA ALA A 207 -3.65 14.48 3.85
C ALA A 207 -2.13 14.76 3.74
N VAL A 208 -1.41 13.96 2.94
CA VAL A 208 0.03 14.15 2.66
C VAL A 208 0.29 15.51 2.01
N GLY A 209 -0.52 15.88 1.01
CA GLY A 209 -0.40 17.15 0.29
C GLY A 209 -0.56 18.38 1.20
N LEU A 210 -1.54 18.36 2.11
CA LEU A 210 -1.74 19.46 3.07
C LEU A 210 -0.60 19.55 4.10
N CYS A 211 -0.05 18.42 4.56
CA CYS A 211 1.12 18.41 5.45
C CYS A 211 2.37 18.95 4.73
N PHE A 212 2.59 18.52 3.48
CA PHE A 212 3.70 18.97 2.64
C PHE A 212 3.59 20.46 2.28
N TYR A 213 2.36 20.98 2.09
CA TYR A 213 2.09 22.41 1.90
C TYR A 213 2.51 23.25 3.10
N LEU A 214 2.07 22.87 4.31
CA LEU A 214 2.45 23.59 5.54
C LEU A 214 3.96 23.52 5.79
N GLY A 215 4.57 22.34 5.61
CA GLY A 215 6.03 22.16 5.71
C GLY A 215 6.79 23.06 4.73
N THR A 216 6.44 23.07 3.45
CA THR A 216 7.10 23.92 2.44
C THR A 216 6.88 25.41 2.71
N THR A 217 5.73 25.79 3.28
CA THR A 217 5.44 27.20 3.61
C THR A 217 6.31 27.70 4.77
N PHE A 218 6.41 26.94 5.87
CA PHE A 218 7.35 27.26 6.95
C PHE A 218 8.83 27.18 6.49
N ALA A 219 9.15 26.39 5.46
CA ALA A 219 10.51 26.36 4.87
C ALA A 219 10.86 27.71 4.25
N GLY A 220 9.91 28.33 3.54
CA GLY A 220 10.06 29.69 3.03
C GLY A 220 10.37 30.70 4.14
N SER A 221 9.68 30.59 5.29
CA SER A 221 9.96 31.44 6.47
C SER A 221 11.37 31.25 7.00
N MET A 222 11.79 29.98 7.18
CA MET A 222 13.10 29.61 7.70
C MET A 222 14.25 30.08 6.79
N TYR A 223 14.11 29.94 5.48
CA TYR A 223 15.11 30.40 4.51
C TYR A 223 15.17 31.93 4.40
N ILE A 224 14.04 32.64 4.56
CA ILE A 224 14.04 34.11 4.63
C ILE A 224 14.72 34.59 5.91
N LEU A 225 14.37 34.04 7.08
CA LEU A 225 15.05 34.38 8.35
C LEU A 225 16.56 34.11 8.27
N GLY A 226 16.99 32.97 7.71
CA GLY A 226 18.41 32.69 7.48
C GLY A 226 19.09 33.66 6.51
N THR A 227 18.39 34.13 5.48
CA THR A 227 18.91 35.15 4.55
C THR A 227 19.14 36.49 5.26
N ILE A 228 18.24 36.86 6.18
CA ILE A 228 18.37 38.08 7.00
C ILE A 228 19.42 37.94 8.10
N GLU A 229 19.56 36.75 8.71
CA GLU A 229 20.65 36.45 9.65
C GLU A 229 22.02 36.63 8.99
N ILE A 230 22.19 36.15 7.75
CA ILE A 230 23.42 36.38 6.99
C ILE A 230 23.64 37.87 6.70
N LEU A 231 22.58 38.58 6.25
CA LEU A 231 22.65 39.99 5.88
C LEU A 231 23.03 40.89 7.05
N LEU A 232 22.39 40.71 8.22
CA LEU A 232 22.58 41.56 9.39
C LEU A 232 23.83 41.19 10.18
N THR A 233 24.17 39.91 10.34
CA THR A 233 25.35 39.52 11.13
C THR A 233 26.65 39.64 10.33
N TYR A 234 26.67 39.18 9.07
CA TYR A 234 27.93 38.97 8.34
C TYR A 234 28.18 39.93 7.16
N ILE A 235 27.16 40.66 6.66
CA ILE A 235 27.34 41.57 5.50
C ILE A 235 27.26 43.04 5.91
N VAL A 236 26.20 43.47 6.63
CA VAL A 236 26.00 44.90 6.99
C VAL A 236 25.46 45.07 8.43
N PRO A 237 26.24 44.74 9.48
CA PRO A 237 25.81 44.93 10.87
C PRO A 237 25.53 46.39 11.25
N SER A 238 26.14 47.35 10.54
CA SER A 238 25.84 48.78 10.71
C SER A 238 24.39 49.16 10.36
N ALA A 239 23.69 48.36 9.56
CA ALA A 239 22.33 48.63 9.08
C ALA A 239 21.20 48.27 10.06
N ALA A 240 21.49 47.69 11.22
CA ALA A 240 20.48 47.40 12.24
C ALA A 240 19.68 48.68 12.60
N ILE A 241 18.34 48.59 12.54
CA ILE A 241 17.41 49.70 12.79
C ILE A 241 17.26 49.91 14.31
N PHE A 242 17.02 48.82 15.03
CA PHE A 242 16.99 48.79 16.48
C PHE A 242 18.39 48.44 16.99
N LYS A 243 19.03 49.35 17.71
CA LYS A 243 20.30 49.14 18.41
C LYS A 243 20.06 49.34 19.90
N ALA A 244 20.53 48.42 20.73
CA ALA A 244 20.31 48.45 22.17
C ALA A 244 21.38 49.32 22.87
N GLU A 245 20.95 50.19 23.78
CA GLU A 245 21.86 50.98 24.63
C GLU A 245 22.45 50.15 25.80
N LYS A 246 21.90 48.95 26.04
CA LYS A 246 22.33 48.00 27.07
C LYS A 246 22.36 46.59 26.50
N LYS A 247 23.38 45.80 26.87
CA LYS A 247 23.55 44.39 26.48
C LYS A 247 22.34 43.51 26.84
N GLU A 248 21.61 43.85 27.91
CA GLU A 248 20.37 43.16 28.32
C GLU A 248 19.30 43.11 27.21
N ASN A 249 19.18 44.19 26.43
CA ASN A 249 18.13 44.37 25.42
C ASN A 249 18.61 44.02 23.99
N GLU A 250 19.88 43.65 23.83
CA GLU A 250 20.50 43.29 22.55
C GLU A 250 19.80 42.14 21.81
N PRO A 251 19.45 40.99 22.45
CA PRO A 251 18.75 39.91 21.76
C PRO A 251 17.33 40.30 21.33
N GLU A 252 16.63 41.15 22.09
CA GLU A 252 15.29 41.64 21.70
C GLU A 252 15.36 42.62 20.52
N ALA A 253 16.37 43.50 20.52
CA ALA A 253 16.65 44.39 19.39
C ALA A 253 16.97 43.59 18.12
N LEU A 254 17.80 42.54 18.23
CA LEU A 254 18.12 41.65 17.10
C LEU A 254 16.85 40.96 16.54
N LEU A 255 16.01 40.38 17.39
CA LEU A 255 14.75 39.74 16.96
C LEU A 255 13.80 40.75 16.28
N ASN A 256 13.73 42.00 16.76
CA ASN A 256 12.91 43.04 16.13
C ASN A 256 13.48 43.50 14.77
N ASN A 257 14.80 43.50 14.59
CA ASN A 257 15.40 43.69 13.27
C ASN A 257 15.05 42.53 12.32
N MET A 258 15.16 41.27 12.78
CA MET A 258 14.81 40.09 11.97
C MET A 258 13.36 40.13 11.46
N ARG A 259 12.42 40.62 12.29
CA ARG A 259 11.01 40.83 11.88
C ARG A 259 10.90 41.80 10.72
N VAL A 260 11.36 43.05 10.90
CA VAL A 260 11.18 44.13 9.91
C VAL A 260 11.86 43.80 8.58
N TYR A 261 13.11 43.31 8.62
CA TYR A 261 13.82 42.89 7.41
C TYR A 261 13.23 41.62 6.80
N GLY A 262 12.72 40.69 7.61
CA GLY A 262 12.02 39.49 7.16
C GLY A 262 10.74 39.80 6.37
N THR A 263 9.84 40.61 6.92
CA THR A 263 8.60 41.04 6.26
C THR A 263 8.90 41.80 4.96
N CYS A 264 9.93 42.67 4.96
CA CYS A 264 10.39 43.37 3.76
C CYS A 264 10.93 42.40 2.70
N CYS A 265 11.67 41.37 3.10
CA CYS A 265 12.22 40.36 2.20
C CYS A 265 11.11 39.45 1.63
N LEU A 266 10.16 39.01 2.46
CA LEU A 266 9.01 38.20 2.04
C LEU A 266 8.15 38.96 1.03
N THR A 267 7.79 40.22 1.30
CA THR A 267 6.97 41.02 0.38
C THR A 267 7.67 41.24 -0.96
N LEU A 268 8.99 41.48 -0.96
CA LEU A 268 9.80 41.54 -2.19
C LEU A 268 9.81 40.21 -2.95
N MET A 269 10.04 39.08 -2.26
CA MET A 269 10.03 37.75 -2.87
C MET A 269 8.66 37.38 -3.43
N SER A 270 7.57 37.64 -2.69
CA SER A 270 6.20 37.43 -3.15
C SER A 270 5.87 38.26 -4.40
N LEU A 271 6.38 39.49 -4.48
CA LEU A 271 6.22 40.33 -5.67
C LEU A 271 6.97 39.75 -6.87
N VAL A 272 8.23 39.31 -6.71
CA VAL A 272 9.00 38.63 -7.77
C VAL A 272 8.27 37.39 -8.28
N VAL A 273 7.75 36.57 -7.38
CA VAL A 273 6.96 35.37 -7.71
C VAL A 273 5.65 35.72 -8.42
N PHE A 274 4.96 36.79 -8.00
CA PHE A 274 3.72 37.23 -8.63
C PHE A 274 3.92 37.84 -10.02
N VAL A 275 5.04 38.55 -10.26
CA VAL A 275 5.34 39.22 -11.53
C VAL A 275 5.74 38.21 -12.62
N GLY A 276 6.49 37.16 -12.28
CA GLY A 276 6.69 36.05 -13.22
C GLY A 276 7.71 35.00 -12.79
N VAL A 277 7.25 33.77 -12.58
CA VAL A 277 8.09 32.64 -12.12
C VAL A 277 9.18 32.26 -13.15
N LYS A 278 9.03 32.68 -14.41
CA LYS A 278 10.01 32.48 -15.50
C LYS A 278 11.41 33.03 -15.20
N TYR A 279 11.52 34.08 -14.38
CA TYR A 279 12.83 34.63 -13.99
C TYR A 279 13.50 33.76 -12.90
N VAL A 280 12.74 33.33 -11.89
CA VAL A 280 13.20 32.40 -10.83
C VAL A 280 13.72 31.09 -11.45
N ASN A 281 13.00 30.56 -12.44
CA ASN A 281 13.40 29.39 -13.23
C ASN A 281 14.82 29.52 -13.82
N LYS A 282 15.18 30.69 -14.39
CA LYS A 282 16.52 30.92 -14.97
C LYS A 282 17.63 31.07 -13.92
N LEU A 283 17.30 31.58 -12.73
CA LEU A 283 18.26 31.74 -11.63
C LEU A 283 18.56 30.42 -10.90
N ALA A 284 17.73 29.38 -11.08
CA ALA A 284 17.89 28.07 -10.45
C ALA A 284 19.30 27.46 -10.61
N LEU A 285 19.92 27.60 -11.79
CA LEU A 285 21.28 27.11 -12.05
C LEU A 285 22.35 27.93 -11.31
N VAL A 286 22.14 29.25 -11.17
CA VAL A 286 23.07 30.13 -10.43
C VAL A 286 23.07 29.76 -8.95
N PHE A 287 21.90 29.57 -8.34
CA PHE A 287 21.79 29.11 -6.96
C PHE A 287 22.44 27.73 -6.73
N LEU A 288 22.32 26.81 -7.69
CA LEU A 288 22.98 25.51 -7.65
C LEU A 288 24.51 25.63 -7.69
N ALA A 289 25.04 26.50 -8.57
CA ALA A 289 26.46 26.77 -8.67
C ALA A 289 27.03 27.38 -7.38
N CYS A 290 26.31 28.34 -6.76
CA CYS A 290 26.70 28.93 -5.47
C CYS A 290 26.85 27.86 -4.37
N VAL A 291 25.91 26.91 -4.26
CA VAL A 291 25.98 25.82 -3.27
C VAL A 291 27.17 24.91 -3.53
N ILE A 292 27.37 24.44 -4.76
CA ILE A 292 28.46 23.51 -5.11
C ILE A 292 29.83 24.17 -4.90
N LEU A 293 30.02 25.41 -5.33
CA LEU A 293 31.27 26.15 -5.14
C LEU A 293 31.57 26.40 -3.65
N SER A 294 30.54 26.70 -2.83
CA SER A 294 30.72 26.88 -1.38
C SER A 294 31.18 25.58 -0.70
N ILE A 295 30.61 24.44 -1.08
CA ILE A 295 30.99 23.13 -0.54
C ILE A 295 32.42 22.76 -0.96
N LEU A 296 32.80 23.00 -2.21
CA LEU A 296 34.18 22.79 -2.69
C LEU A 296 35.19 23.71 -1.98
N ALA A 297 34.83 24.96 -1.70
CA ALA A 297 35.67 25.91 -0.94
C ALA A 297 35.92 25.46 0.51
N ILE A 298 34.92 24.82 1.15
CA ILE A 298 35.07 24.21 2.49
C ILE A 298 36.06 23.04 2.44
N TYR A 299 35.89 22.08 1.51
CA TYR A 299 36.82 20.94 1.40
C TYR A 299 38.25 21.36 1.02
N ALA A 300 38.41 22.31 0.09
CA ALA A 300 39.71 22.87 -0.26
C ALA A 300 40.38 23.56 0.94
N GLY A 301 39.59 24.28 1.75
CA GLY A 301 40.03 24.88 3.00
C GLY A 301 40.49 23.86 4.03
N VAL A 302 39.68 22.83 4.31
CA VAL A 302 40.05 21.71 5.19
C VAL A 302 41.37 21.07 4.77
N ILE A 303 41.52 20.74 3.47
CA ILE A 303 42.76 20.14 2.93
C ILE A 303 43.94 21.11 3.12
N LYS A 304 43.75 22.42 2.92
CA LYS A 304 44.79 23.41 3.20
C LYS A 304 45.23 23.37 4.67
N THR A 305 44.31 23.23 5.64
CA THR A 305 44.66 23.23 7.08
C THR A 305 45.60 22.11 7.52
N ALA A 306 45.80 21.07 6.69
CA ALA A 306 46.78 20.02 6.95
C ALA A 306 48.24 20.43 6.64
N PHE A 307 48.44 21.53 5.89
CA PHE A 307 49.75 22.05 5.47
C PHE A 307 50.01 23.48 5.95
N GLU A 308 49.01 24.35 5.89
CA GLU A 308 49.07 25.77 6.26
C GLU A 308 47.71 26.17 6.90
N PRO A 309 47.55 26.05 8.23
CA PRO A 309 46.34 26.48 8.93
C PRO A 309 46.16 28.01 8.85
N PRO A 310 44.92 28.52 8.82
CA PRO A 310 44.67 29.96 8.79
C PRO A 310 44.82 30.60 10.19
N ASP A 311 45.49 31.75 10.23
CA ASP A 311 45.76 32.49 11.48
C ASP A 311 44.55 33.31 11.93
N PHE A 312 43.58 32.64 12.59
CA PHE A 312 42.50 33.28 13.33
C PHE A 312 42.72 33.16 14.84
N PRO A 313 43.37 34.15 15.49
CA PRO A 313 43.58 34.15 16.93
C PRO A 313 42.31 34.52 17.69
N ILE A 314 42.03 33.77 18.77
CA ILE A 314 40.94 34.03 19.72
C ILE A 314 41.48 34.39 21.10
N CYS A 315 40.69 35.14 21.86
CA CYS A 315 41.09 35.73 23.15
C CYS A 315 40.38 35.03 24.32
N LEU A 316 41.16 34.56 25.30
CA LEU A 316 40.68 33.89 26.51
C LEU A 316 41.13 34.65 27.77
N LEU A 317 40.30 34.64 28.81
CA LEU A 317 40.61 35.16 30.15
C LEU A 317 40.46 34.02 31.16
N GLY A 318 41.59 33.53 31.70
CA GLY A 318 41.62 32.22 32.36
C GLY A 318 41.09 31.17 31.39
N ASN A 319 39.98 30.50 31.71
CA ASN A 319 39.35 29.52 30.83
C ASN A 319 38.20 30.09 29.96
N ARG A 320 37.75 31.33 30.17
CA ARG A 320 36.54 31.93 29.54
C ARG A 320 36.84 32.61 28.20
N THR A 321 35.97 32.45 27.21
CA THR A 321 36.11 33.08 25.87
C THR A 321 35.51 34.49 25.80
N LEU A 322 36.23 35.42 25.16
CA LEU A 322 35.88 36.84 25.03
C LEU A 322 35.36 37.21 23.62
N GLN A 323 34.42 38.15 23.57
CA GLN A 323 33.87 38.72 22.32
C GLN A 323 34.89 39.65 21.64
N ASN A 324 35.46 39.22 20.51
CA ASN A 324 36.62 39.79 19.82
C ASN A 324 36.24 40.97 18.88
N HIS A 325 35.29 41.81 19.30
CA HIS A 325 34.79 42.96 18.54
C HIS A 325 35.24 44.31 19.11
N ASN A 326 35.25 44.44 20.45
CA ASN A 326 35.37 45.74 21.13
C ASN A 326 36.81 46.12 21.51
N PHE A 327 37.79 45.26 21.22
CA PHE A 327 39.22 45.50 21.51
C PHE A 327 40.10 45.00 20.35
N ASP A 328 41.16 45.74 20.04
CA ASP A 328 42.05 45.41 18.92
C ASP A 328 43.16 44.42 19.29
N GLN A 329 43.55 44.38 20.57
CA GLN A 329 44.64 43.56 21.11
C GLN A 329 44.19 42.77 22.34
N CYS A 330 44.52 41.48 22.38
CA CYS A 330 44.22 40.57 23.50
C CYS A 330 45.32 40.66 24.59
N LEU A 331 45.42 41.82 25.25
CA LEU A 331 46.38 42.10 26.33
C LEU A 331 45.71 43.00 27.38
N LYS A 332 46.09 42.89 28.67
CA LYS A 332 45.60 43.81 29.73
C LYS A 332 46.25 45.20 29.62
N THR A 333 47.55 45.24 29.39
CA THR A 333 48.39 46.44 29.28
C THR A 333 49.32 46.32 28.07
N MET A 334 49.66 47.46 27.46
CA MET A 334 50.64 47.59 26.38
C MET A 334 51.72 48.58 26.81
N GLU A 335 52.98 48.31 26.49
CA GLU A 335 54.04 49.30 26.62
C GLU A 335 54.05 50.21 25.38
N VAL A 336 53.92 51.52 25.62
CA VAL A 336 53.98 52.57 24.59
C VAL A 336 54.96 53.62 25.09
N ASP A 337 56.02 53.91 24.32
CA ASP A 337 57.07 54.88 24.67
C ASP A 337 57.67 54.68 26.09
N ASN A 338 57.92 53.41 26.47
CA ASN A 338 58.36 52.96 27.80
C ASN A 338 57.39 53.26 28.96
N VAL A 339 56.13 53.58 28.68
CA VAL A 339 55.05 53.73 29.67
C VAL A 339 54.06 52.57 29.52
N THR A 340 53.65 51.97 30.64
CA THR A 340 52.59 50.95 30.67
C THR A 340 51.22 51.61 30.57
N VAL A 341 50.54 51.40 29.45
CA VAL A 341 49.20 51.94 29.16
C VAL A 341 48.18 50.80 29.16
N THR A 342 47.00 51.04 29.74
CA THR A 342 45.88 50.08 29.72
C THR A 342 45.30 49.94 28.32
N THR A 343 44.96 48.72 27.89
CA THR A 343 44.31 48.51 26.57
C THR A 343 42.81 48.80 26.63
N LYS A 344 42.14 48.81 25.46
CA LYS A 344 40.66 48.81 25.39
C LYS A 344 40.00 47.67 26.16
N LEU A 345 40.69 46.52 26.34
CA LEU A 345 40.17 45.38 27.09
C LEU A 345 40.06 45.70 28.59
N TRP A 346 40.97 46.52 29.14
CA TRP A 346 40.90 46.99 30.53
C TRP A 346 39.62 47.79 30.81
N SER A 347 39.29 48.74 29.92
CA SER A 347 38.07 49.57 30.02
C SER A 347 36.74 48.81 29.81
N LEU A 348 36.78 47.49 29.60
CA LEU A 348 35.60 46.62 29.57
C LEU A 348 35.41 45.83 30.87
N PHE A 349 36.39 45.84 31.78
CA PHE A 349 36.41 45.08 33.04
C PHE A 349 36.75 45.92 34.28
N CYS A 350 37.08 47.21 34.10
CA CYS A 350 37.50 48.14 35.14
C CYS A 350 36.85 49.53 34.95
N ASP A 351 36.57 50.22 36.05
CA ASP A 351 35.80 51.49 36.07
C ASP A 351 36.56 52.70 35.49
N SER A 352 37.89 52.61 35.37
CA SER A 352 38.76 53.66 34.80
C SER A 352 39.90 53.05 33.97
N PRO A 353 40.41 53.73 32.93
CA PRO A 353 41.72 53.42 32.32
C PRO A 353 42.93 53.65 33.24
N ASP A 354 42.76 54.10 34.48
CA ASP A 354 43.85 54.15 35.45
C ASP A 354 44.24 52.74 35.94
N LEU A 355 45.55 52.51 36.15
CA LEU A 355 46.08 51.27 36.75
C LEU A 355 45.61 51.03 38.20
N ASN A 356 45.07 52.06 38.87
CA ASN A 356 44.49 52.01 40.22
C ASN A 356 42.96 51.82 40.22
N ALA A 357 42.35 51.51 39.08
CA ALA A 357 40.90 51.32 38.99
C ALA A 357 40.40 50.10 39.78
N THR A 358 39.16 50.16 40.24
CA THR A 358 38.39 48.97 40.60
C THR A 358 38.08 48.15 39.34
N CYS A 359 38.27 46.83 39.45
CA CYS A 359 38.14 45.86 38.37
C CYS A 359 37.36 44.63 38.84
N ASN A 360 36.73 43.90 37.91
CA ASN A 360 36.12 42.60 38.16
C ASN A 360 37.16 41.61 38.75
N GLU A 361 36.78 40.91 39.83
CA GLU A 361 37.66 40.00 40.58
C GLU A 361 38.30 38.92 39.69
N TYR A 362 37.51 38.25 38.85
CA TYR A 362 37.98 37.23 37.92
C TYR A 362 38.99 37.79 36.91
N PHE A 363 38.81 39.03 36.45
CA PHE A 363 39.77 39.74 35.57
C PHE A 363 41.07 40.12 36.30
N THR A 364 41.07 40.33 37.62
CA THR A 364 42.32 40.55 38.37
C THR A 364 43.12 39.27 38.53
N LEU A 365 42.47 38.17 38.95
CA LEU A 365 43.11 36.87 39.24
C LEU A 365 43.66 36.19 37.98
N ASN A 366 42.90 36.20 36.89
CA ASN A 366 43.20 35.36 35.72
C ASN A 366 43.98 36.09 34.63
N ASN A 367 44.95 35.41 34.02
CA ASN A 367 45.71 35.95 32.90
C ASN A 367 44.90 35.91 31.59
N VAL A 368 45.21 36.85 30.69
CA VAL A 368 44.70 36.86 29.31
C VAL A 368 45.62 36.02 28.43
N THR A 369 45.07 35.13 27.61
CA THR A 369 45.83 34.29 26.68
C THR A 369 45.24 34.35 25.27
N VAL A 370 46.08 34.04 24.27
CA VAL A 370 45.69 33.91 22.86
C VAL A 370 45.91 32.47 22.44
N ILE A 371 44.91 31.86 21.80
CA ILE A 371 45.04 30.55 21.12
C ILE A 371 44.54 30.65 19.68
N GLN A 372 44.90 29.68 18.83
CA GLN A 372 44.47 29.63 17.43
C GLN A 372 43.11 28.94 17.31
N GLY A 373 42.13 29.59 16.69
CA GLY A 373 40.78 29.05 16.53
C GLY A 373 40.65 27.92 15.49
N ILE A 374 41.61 27.82 14.57
CA ILE A 374 41.75 26.71 13.60
C ILE A 374 43.20 26.20 13.68
N PRO A 375 43.53 25.31 14.63
CA PRO A 375 44.86 24.71 14.72
C PRO A 375 45.10 23.65 13.63
N GLY A 376 44.07 23.28 12.86
CA GLY A 376 44.18 22.47 11.65
C GLY A 376 44.16 20.96 11.87
N LEU A 377 44.01 20.22 10.78
CA LEU A 377 43.68 18.78 10.78
C LEU A 377 44.73 17.89 11.48
N THR A 378 45.98 18.34 11.55
CA THR A 378 47.12 17.62 12.16
C THR A 378 47.29 17.88 13.67
N SER A 379 46.55 18.84 14.25
CA SER A 379 46.70 19.29 15.64
C SER A 379 46.30 18.26 16.71
N GLY A 380 45.35 17.37 16.39
CA GLY A 380 44.81 16.39 17.33
C GLY A 380 43.55 16.83 18.10
N VAL A 381 43.08 18.07 17.92
CA VAL A 381 41.89 18.67 18.57
C VAL A 381 40.59 17.88 18.36
N ILE A 382 40.56 16.97 17.37
CA ILE A 382 39.50 15.95 17.21
C ILE A 382 39.20 15.19 18.51
N ARG A 383 40.18 15.00 19.41
CA ARG A 383 40.02 14.29 20.69
C ARG A 383 39.16 15.05 21.70
N ASP A 384 39.29 16.37 21.69
CA ASP A 384 38.69 17.25 22.68
C ASP A 384 37.24 17.57 22.28
N ASN A 385 36.96 17.57 20.97
CA ASN A 385 35.63 17.69 20.36
C ASN A 385 34.83 16.37 20.27
N ILE A 386 35.29 15.24 20.82
CA ILE A 386 34.55 13.95 20.75
C ILE A 386 33.17 14.03 21.42
N TRP A 387 33.12 14.71 22.57
CA TRP A 387 31.97 14.73 23.49
C TRP A 387 31.33 16.13 23.55
N GLY A 388 30.00 16.16 23.71
CA GLY A 388 29.24 17.39 23.82
C GLY A 388 29.38 18.12 25.16
N ASP A 389 28.85 19.35 25.18
CA ASP A 389 28.87 20.26 26.31
C ASP A 389 27.53 21.01 26.38
N TYR A 390 26.49 20.28 26.83
CA TYR A 390 25.13 20.80 26.94
C TYR A 390 24.99 21.76 28.13
N GLY A 391 24.31 22.90 27.92
CA GLY A 391 24.23 23.96 28.92
C GLY A 391 22.95 24.78 28.87
N PRO A 392 22.60 25.48 29.96
CA PRO A 392 21.49 26.43 29.97
C PRO A 392 21.83 27.70 29.17
N LYS A 393 20.80 28.48 28.81
CA LYS A 393 20.98 29.83 28.26
C LYS A 393 21.77 30.68 29.25
N GLY A 394 22.76 31.43 28.77
CA GLY A 394 23.63 32.28 29.57
C GLY A 394 24.84 31.57 30.18
N MET A 395 25.00 30.25 30.00
CA MET A 395 26.25 29.57 30.35
C MET A 395 27.40 30.10 29.49
N LEU A 396 28.52 30.47 30.11
CA LEU A 396 29.70 30.97 29.42
C LEU A 396 30.42 29.86 28.65
N VAL A 397 31.02 30.20 27.52
CA VAL A 397 31.84 29.28 26.73
C VAL A 397 33.26 29.24 27.32
N GLU A 398 33.61 28.08 27.89
CA GLU A 398 34.89 27.86 28.58
C GLU A 398 35.72 26.76 27.90
N ASN A 399 37.05 26.92 27.89
CA ASN A 399 38.01 25.93 27.40
C ASN A 399 38.49 25.02 28.56
N LYS A 400 38.21 23.72 28.46
CA LYS A 400 38.50 22.72 29.51
C LYS A 400 39.99 22.41 29.70
N HIS A 401 40.86 22.91 28.82
CA HIS A 401 42.31 22.69 28.87
C HIS A 401 43.09 23.86 29.50
N GLN A 402 42.46 25.02 29.70
CA GLN A 402 43.09 26.16 30.38
C GLN A 402 42.68 26.20 31.86
N VAL A 403 43.66 26.45 32.73
CA VAL A 403 43.46 26.57 34.18
C VAL A 403 43.06 28.00 34.52
N SER A 404 42.05 28.16 35.37
CA SER A 404 41.61 29.44 35.93
C SER A 404 41.43 29.36 37.44
N GLU A 405 41.54 30.50 38.12
CA GLU A 405 41.17 30.66 39.52
C GLU A 405 39.71 31.16 39.60
N PRO A 406 38.85 30.53 40.42
CA PRO A 406 37.44 30.91 40.54
C PRO A 406 37.27 32.17 41.39
N ALA A 407 36.47 33.13 40.89
CA ALA A 407 36.06 34.32 41.63
C ALA A 407 34.84 34.04 42.54
N ALA A 408 34.63 34.89 43.55
CA ALA A 408 33.60 34.74 44.57
C ALA A 408 32.24 35.35 44.16
N ASP A 409 32.22 36.43 43.36
CA ASP A 409 30.99 36.99 42.78
C ASP A 409 30.96 36.82 41.26
N THR A 410 30.15 35.87 40.80
CA THR A 410 29.89 35.60 39.37
C THR A 410 28.58 36.20 38.87
N SER A 411 27.84 36.94 39.73
CA SER A 411 26.47 37.40 39.41
C SER A 411 26.40 38.41 38.26
N GLN A 412 27.46 39.21 38.07
CA GLN A 412 27.54 40.22 37.01
C GLN A 412 28.24 39.73 35.73
N ASP A 413 28.87 38.55 35.75
CA ASP A 413 29.67 38.06 34.62
C ASP A 413 28.85 37.88 33.33
N ILE A 414 27.55 37.61 33.42
CA ILE A 414 26.64 37.46 32.27
C ILE A 414 26.58 38.74 31.41
N TYR A 415 26.82 39.91 32.02
CA TYR A 415 26.78 41.22 31.35
C TYR A 415 28.13 41.68 30.80
N MET A 416 29.22 41.01 31.16
CA MET A 416 30.58 41.27 30.67
C MET A 416 30.77 40.80 29.22
N PRO A 417 31.85 41.17 28.49
CA PRO A 417 32.06 40.79 27.09
C PRO A 417 32.54 39.34 26.89
N TYR A 418 31.95 38.37 27.61
CA TYR A 418 32.14 36.94 27.37
C TYR A 418 31.20 36.42 26.29
N VAL A 419 31.59 35.31 25.66
CA VAL A 419 30.73 34.49 24.77
C VAL A 419 29.91 33.52 25.62
N ALA A 420 28.61 33.43 25.35
CA ALA A 420 27.67 32.63 26.14
C ALA A 420 26.61 31.93 25.29
N ASN A 421 26.03 30.84 25.80
CA ASN A 421 25.00 30.06 25.12
C ASN A 421 23.69 30.86 24.96
N ASP A 422 23.31 31.14 23.70
CA ASP A 422 22.07 31.85 23.37
C ASP A 422 20.80 31.08 23.76
N ILE A 423 20.80 29.75 23.71
CA ILE A 423 19.63 28.93 24.08
C ILE A 423 20.05 27.76 24.97
N THR A 424 19.09 27.20 25.72
CA THR A 424 19.26 25.95 26.47
C THR A 424 19.45 24.79 25.50
N THR A 425 20.55 24.07 25.57
CA THR A 425 20.88 23.00 24.62
C THR A 425 20.67 21.61 25.21
N PHE A 426 20.11 20.70 24.41
CA PHE A 426 19.95 19.28 24.71
C PHE A 426 19.76 18.49 23.41
N PHE A 427 20.16 17.21 23.42
CA PHE A 427 20.18 16.34 22.24
C PHE A 427 18.91 16.40 21.37
N THR A 428 17.73 16.34 21.98
CA THR A 428 16.46 16.25 21.22
C THR A 428 16.05 17.56 20.54
N LEU A 429 16.48 18.72 21.08
CA LEU A 429 16.33 20.01 20.43
C LEU A 429 17.26 20.14 19.23
N LEU A 430 18.50 19.62 19.32
CA LEU A 430 19.44 19.60 18.19
C LEU A 430 18.95 18.69 17.06
N VAL A 431 18.30 17.56 17.36
CA VAL A 431 17.59 16.73 16.36
C VAL A 431 16.52 17.56 15.63
N GLY A 432 15.74 18.37 16.34
CA GLY A 432 14.70 19.23 15.76
C GLY A 432 15.23 20.40 14.94
N ILE A 433 16.42 20.93 15.26
CA ILE A 433 17.11 21.97 14.47
C ILE A 433 17.84 21.38 13.26
N TYR A 434 18.38 20.16 13.38
CA TYR A 434 19.10 19.49 12.29
C TYR A 434 18.16 18.93 11.20
N PHE A 435 17.02 18.33 11.57
CA PHE A 435 16.16 17.59 10.64
C PHE A 435 15.77 18.33 9.34
N PRO A 436 15.54 19.66 9.29
CA PRO A 436 15.31 20.39 8.03
C PRO A 436 16.37 20.13 6.96
N SER A 437 17.63 19.91 7.35
CA SER A 437 18.77 19.68 6.45
C SER A 437 18.69 18.37 5.63
N VAL A 438 17.81 17.43 6.01
CA VAL A 438 17.57 16.18 5.26
C VAL A 438 16.21 16.16 4.55
N THR A 439 15.44 17.25 4.64
CA THR A 439 14.14 17.37 3.94
C THR A 439 14.32 17.64 2.44
N GLY A 440 13.23 17.88 1.71
CA GLY A 440 13.29 18.19 0.27
C GLY A 440 13.35 16.98 -0.67
N ILE A 441 13.41 15.73 -0.17
CA ILE A 441 13.51 14.50 -1.00
C ILE A 441 12.41 14.34 -2.06
N MET A 442 11.24 14.97 -1.88
CA MET A 442 10.14 14.98 -2.86
C MET A 442 10.43 15.85 -4.09
N ALA A 443 11.47 16.69 -4.07
CA ALA A 443 11.89 17.46 -5.24
C ALA A 443 12.34 16.58 -6.42
N GLY A 444 12.78 15.35 -6.17
CA GLY A 444 13.08 14.37 -7.23
C GLY A 444 11.87 13.95 -8.06
N SER A 445 10.66 13.94 -7.49
CA SER A 445 9.42 13.59 -8.21
C SER A 445 8.60 14.80 -8.66
N ASN A 446 9.00 16.03 -8.31
CA ASN A 446 8.34 17.28 -8.70
C ASN A 446 8.37 17.61 -10.21
N ARG A 447 8.92 16.72 -11.04
CA ARG A 447 9.24 16.90 -12.47
C ARG A 447 8.76 15.73 -13.35
N SER A 448 7.80 14.95 -12.84
CA SER A 448 7.41 13.66 -13.41
C SER A 448 7.10 13.69 -14.91
N GLY A 449 6.46 14.74 -15.41
CA GLY A 449 6.09 14.86 -16.83
C GLY A 449 7.23 15.23 -17.79
N ASP A 450 8.35 15.81 -17.32
CA ASP A 450 9.47 16.21 -18.19
C ASP A 450 10.50 15.07 -18.42
N LEU A 451 10.36 13.95 -17.70
CA LEU A 451 11.33 12.85 -17.67
C LEU A 451 11.07 11.82 -18.77
N ARG A 452 12.12 11.46 -19.53
CA ARG A 452 12.04 10.41 -20.58
C ARG A 452 11.60 9.04 -20.03
N ASP A 453 11.96 8.75 -18.78
CA ASP A 453 11.52 7.56 -18.03
C ASP A 453 11.45 7.94 -16.55
N ALA A 454 10.26 8.32 -16.09
CA ALA A 454 10.02 8.69 -14.69
C ALA A 454 10.19 7.50 -13.72
N GLN A 455 9.76 6.30 -14.11
CA GLN A 455 9.75 5.11 -13.23
C GLN A 455 11.16 4.65 -12.88
N LYS A 456 12.11 4.77 -13.81
CA LYS A 456 13.54 4.49 -13.57
C LYS A 456 14.26 5.68 -12.98
N SER A 457 13.95 6.90 -13.42
CA SER A 457 14.71 8.10 -13.01
C SER A 457 14.42 8.54 -11.58
N ILE A 458 13.17 8.51 -11.12
CA ILE A 458 12.79 9.01 -9.79
C ILE A 458 13.48 8.20 -8.68
N PRO A 459 13.47 6.84 -8.67
CA PRO A 459 14.18 6.06 -7.66
C PRO A 459 15.69 6.30 -7.66
N ILE A 460 16.33 6.19 -8.84
CA ILE A 460 17.79 6.27 -8.96
C ILE A 460 18.28 7.67 -8.58
N GLY A 461 17.68 8.73 -9.12
CA GLY A 461 18.12 10.10 -8.86
C GLY A 461 17.89 10.53 -7.41
N THR A 462 16.79 10.09 -6.78
CA THR A 462 16.49 10.44 -5.38
C THR A 462 17.41 9.71 -4.40
N ILE A 463 17.58 8.39 -4.55
CA ILE A 463 18.44 7.61 -3.66
C ILE A 463 19.91 8.07 -3.77
N MET A 464 20.39 8.36 -4.99
CA MET A 464 21.73 8.92 -5.19
C MET A 464 21.89 10.31 -4.55
N ALA A 465 20.90 11.20 -4.62
CA ALA A 465 20.96 12.52 -3.99
C ALA A 465 21.02 12.43 -2.46
N ILE A 466 20.26 11.51 -1.85
CA ILE A 466 20.31 11.26 -0.40
C ILE A 466 21.65 10.63 0.00
N ALA A 467 22.21 9.73 -0.81
CA ALA A 467 23.53 9.16 -0.57
C ALA A 467 24.64 10.25 -0.60
N THR A 468 24.66 11.11 -1.63
CA THR A 468 25.63 12.22 -1.73
C THR A 468 25.51 13.20 -0.56
N THR A 469 24.29 13.60 -0.18
CA THR A 469 24.09 14.55 0.92
C THR A 469 24.43 13.94 2.28
N THR A 470 24.05 12.69 2.53
CA THR A 470 24.46 11.95 3.75
C THR A 470 25.98 11.85 3.86
N PHE A 471 26.70 11.58 2.76
CA PHE A 471 28.15 11.60 2.74
C PHE A 471 28.72 12.99 3.07
N ILE A 472 28.17 14.07 2.47
CA ILE A 472 28.59 15.45 2.75
C ILE A 472 28.38 15.81 4.22
N TYR A 473 27.24 15.46 4.81
CA TYR A 473 26.96 15.77 6.22
C TYR A 473 27.85 14.97 7.19
N ILE A 474 28.03 13.65 6.99
CA ILE A 474 28.88 12.81 7.84
C ILE A 474 30.34 13.26 7.79
N SER A 475 30.88 13.53 6.59
CA SER A 475 32.25 14.02 6.45
C SER A 475 32.42 15.43 7.04
N SER A 476 31.46 16.35 6.81
CA SER A 476 31.48 17.69 7.41
C SER A 476 31.55 17.66 8.94
N VAL A 477 30.73 16.81 9.59
CA VAL A 477 30.75 16.65 11.06
C VAL A 477 32.13 16.24 11.58
N ILE A 478 32.77 15.26 10.94
CA ILE A 478 34.10 14.77 11.33
C ILE A 478 35.17 15.85 11.09
N LEU A 479 35.12 16.53 9.95
CA LEU A 479 36.13 17.51 9.56
C LEU A 479 36.06 18.81 10.38
N PHE A 480 34.87 19.30 10.73
CA PHE A 480 34.76 20.51 11.57
C PHE A 480 35.26 20.24 12.99
N GLY A 481 34.88 19.11 13.58
CA GLY A 481 35.40 18.68 14.88
C GLY A 481 36.90 18.37 14.88
N ALA A 482 37.52 18.10 13.73
CA ALA A 482 38.95 17.82 13.62
C ALA A 482 39.83 19.04 13.28
N CYS A 483 39.26 20.10 12.69
CA CYS A 483 40.01 21.29 12.26
C CYS A 483 39.83 22.52 13.17
N ILE A 484 38.70 22.66 13.86
CA ILE A 484 38.28 23.88 14.57
C ILE A 484 38.28 23.67 16.09
N GLU A 485 38.76 24.66 16.84
CA GLU A 485 38.80 24.66 18.30
C GLU A 485 37.38 24.64 18.93
N GLY A 486 37.20 23.84 19.98
CA GLY A 486 35.88 23.57 20.59
C GLY A 486 35.17 24.77 21.22
N VAL A 487 35.88 25.86 21.56
CA VAL A 487 35.22 27.14 21.94
C VAL A 487 34.64 27.87 20.72
N VAL A 488 35.31 27.83 19.57
CA VAL A 488 34.85 28.47 18.33
C VAL A 488 33.69 27.69 17.69
N LEU A 489 33.67 26.37 17.85
CA LEU A 489 32.53 25.55 17.42
C LEU A 489 31.26 25.80 18.25
N ARG A 490 31.37 26.14 19.55
CA ARG A 490 30.21 26.48 20.41
C ARG A 490 29.70 27.91 20.19
N ASP A 491 30.49 28.78 19.59
CA ASP A 491 30.11 30.13 19.21
C ASP A 491 29.17 30.12 17.97
N LYS A 492 27.91 30.52 18.18
CA LYS A 492 26.85 30.52 17.16
C LYS A 492 27.00 31.65 16.13
N PHE A 493 27.59 32.78 16.51
CA PHE A 493 27.62 34.01 15.69
C PHE A 493 29.03 34.43 15.26
N GLY A 494 30.07 33.80 15.81
CA GLY A 494 31.47 34.07 15.47
C GLY A 494 32.07 35.28 16.21
N ASP A 495 31.53 35.65 17.37
CA ASP A 495 32.03 36.76 18.18
C ASP A 495 33.49 36.57 18.59
N SER A 496 33.88 35.34 18.89
CA SER A 496 35.26 34.94 19.21
C SER A 496 36.25 35.25 18.07
N VAL A 497 35.76 35.25 16.82
CA VAL A 497 36.52 35.36 15.57
C VAL A 497 36.15 36.63 14.78
N LYS A 498 35.88 37.73 15.49
CA LYS A 498 35.61 39.07 14.96
C LYS A 498 34.38 39.14 14.04
N GLY A 499 33.32 38.39 14.37
CA GLY A 499 32.09 38.32 13.58
C GLY A 499 32.25 37.60 12.24
N ASN A 500 33.27 36.76 12.06
CA ASN A 500 33.38 35.91 10.88
C ASN A 500 32.60 34.62 11.08
N LEU A 501 31.80 34.24 10.08
CA LEU A 501 31.03 33.00 10.10
C LEU A 501 31.97 31.78 10.23
N VAL A 502 31.75 30.92 11.23
CA VAL A 502 32.68 29.85 11.67
C VAL A 502 33.04 28.84 10.56
N ILE A 503 32.13 28.53 9.63
CA ILE A 503 32.43 27.65 8.49
C ILE A 503 33.20 28.39 7.36
N GLY A 504 33.18 29.72 7.38
CA GLY A 504 33.83 30.60 6.41
C GLY A 504 35.31 30.83 6.71
N ILE A 505 35.70 30.98 7.98
CA ILE A 505 37.12 31.06 8.38
C ILE A 505 37.93 29.80 8.02
N LEU A 506 37.26 28.66 7.86
CA LEU A 506 37.83 27.40 7.38
C LEU A 506 38.00 27.35 5.85
N ALA A 507 37.26 28.15 5.08
CA ALA A 507 37.12 28.00 3.63
C ALA A 507 38.19 28.73 2.80
N TRP A 508 38.67 28.08 1.74
CA TRP A 508 39.62 28.65 0.78
C TRP A 508 38.90 29.04 -0.53
N PRO A 509 39.20 30.20 -1.17
CA PRO A 509 40.27 31.15 -0.86
C PRO A 509 39.92 32.27 0.14
N SER A 510 38.65 32.45 0.53
CA SER A 510 38.25 33.54 1.42
C SER A 510 36.90 33.25 2.11
N PRO A 511 36.68 33.67 3.37
CA PRO A 511 35.40 33.51 4.07
C PRO A 511 34.20 34.10 3.31
N TRP A 512 34.42 35.19 2.57
CA TRP A 512 33.40 35.87 1.76
C TRP A 512 32.77 34.97 0.69
N VAL A 513 33.47 33.94 0.21
CA VAL A 513 32.91 32.96 -0.74
C VAL A 513 31.72 32.23 -0.11
N ILE A 514 31.81 31.87 1.17
CA ILE A 514 30.73 31.19 1.88
C ILE A 514 29.63 32.17 2.30
N VAL A 515 29.98 33.38 2.76
CA VAL A 515 28.98 34.40 3.12
C VAL A 515 28.08 34.74 1.92
N ILE A 516 28.68 34.99 0.75
CA ILE A 516 27.94 35.31 -0.49
C ILE A 516 27.23 34.05 -1.04
N GLY A 517 27.89 32.89 -1.03
CA GLY A 517 27.32 31.64 -1.55
C GLY A 517 26.12 31.14 -0.75
N SER A 518 26.19 31.20 0.59
CA SER A 518 25.10 30.84 1.49
C SER A 518 23.94 31.85 1.42
N PHE A 519 24.22 33.16 1.27
CA PHE A 519 23.18 34.18 1.07
C PHE A 519 22.33 33.89 -0.18
N PHE A 520 22.97 33.66 -1.33
CA PHE A 520 22.26 33.32 -2.56
C PHE A 520 21.58 31.94 -2.50
N SER A 521 22.17 30.96 -1.80
CA SER A 521 21.54 29.66 -1.55
C SER A 521 20.23 29.80 -0.77
N CYS A 522 20.23 30.53 0.36
CA CYS A 522 19.04 30.72 1.19
C CYS A 522 17.96 31.53 0.45
N CYS A 523 18.35 32.59 -0.25
CA CYS A 523 17.46 33.38 -1.10
C CYS A 523 16.78 32.52 -2.18
N GLY A 524 17.55 31.66 -2.86
CA GLY A 524 17.03 30.71 -3.85
C GLY A 524 16.08 29.67 -3.28
N ALA A 525 16.40 29.08 -2.12
CA ALA A 525 15.56 28.10 -1.44
C ALA A 525 14.24 28.72 -0.90
N GLY A 526 14.29 29.97 -0.44
CA GLY A 526 13.09 30.76 -0.09
C GLY A 526 12.17 30.97 -1.29
N LEU A 527 12.71 31.45 -2.42
CA LEU A 527 11.97 31.60 -3.67
C LEU A 527 11.39 30.28 -4.22
N GLN A 528 12.13 29.17 -4.09
CA GLN A 528 11.66 27.84 -4.49
C GLN A 528 10.50 27.33 -3.61
N SER A 529 10.58 27.57 -2.30
CA SER A 529 9.51 27.25 -1.35
C SER A 529 8.25 28.07 -1.62
N LEU A 530 8.42 29.38 -1.82
CA LEU A 530 7.34 30.35 -2.09
C LEU A 530 6.69 30.17 -3.47
N THR A 531 7.35 29.50 -4.42
CA THR A 531 6.77 29.12 -5.72
C THR A 531 6.15 27.73 -5.73
N GLY A 532 6.70 26.78 -4.98
CA GLY A 532 6.20 25.40 -4.90
C GLY A 532 4.93 25.25 -4.05
N ALA A 533 4.89 25.83 -2.85
CA ALA A 533 3.75 25.70 -1.94
C ALA A 533 2.40 26.19 -2.56
N PRO A 534 2.34 27.33 -3.27
CA PRO A 534 1.10 27.75 -3.94
C PRO A 534 0.65 26.79 -5.06
N ARG A 535 1.58 26.21 -5.84
CA ARG A 535 1.27 25.24 -6.91
C ARG A 535 0.69 23.95 -6.34
N LEU A 536 1.23 23.48 -5.22
CA LEU A 536 0.73 22.32 -4.47
C LEU A 536 -0.69 22.56 -3.93
N LEU A 537 -0.95 23.70 -3.29
CA LEU A 537 -2.28 24.04 -2.80
C LEU A 537 -3.31 24.20 -3.94
N GLN A 538 -2.89 24.76 -5.07
CA GLN A 538 -3.73 24.87 -6.28
C GLN A 538 -4.15 23.49 -6.81
N ALA A 539 -3.27 22.48 -6.77
CA ALA A 539 -3.60 21.11 -7.16
C ALA A 539 -4.59 20.43 -6.20
N ILE A 540 -4.36 20.56 -4.90
CA ILE A 540 -5.26 20.09 -3.83
C ILE A 540 -6.67 20.72 -3.97
N ALA A 541 -6.73 22.01 -4.31
CA ALA A 541 -7.98 22.72 -4.56
C ALA A 541 -8.70 22.25 -5.85
N ARG A 542 -7.94 21.92 -6.90
CA ARG A 542 -8.46 21.49 -8.22
C ARG A 542 -9.01 20.06 -8.24
N ASP A 543 -8.40 19.13 -7.51
CA ASP A 543 -8.97 17.78 -7.32
C ASP A 543 -10.33 17.82 -6.57
N GLY A 544 -10.64 18.93 -5.88
CA GLY A 544 -11.93 19.16 -5.23
C GLY A 544 -12.17 18.30 -3.99
N ILE A 545 -11.13 17.64 -3.47
CA ILE A 545 -11.16 16.80 -2.25
C ILE A 545 -11.56 17.57 -0.98
N VAL A 546 -11.27 18.87 -0.93
CA VAL A 546 -11.61 19.75 0.20
C VAL A 546 -12.38 20.96 -0.32
N PRO A 547 -13.73 20.95 -0.27
CA PRO A 547 -14.56 21.96 -0.96
C PRO A 547 -14.27 23.42 -0.58
N PHE A 548 -13.96 23.71 0.69
CA PHE A 548 -13.65 25.08 1.12
C PHE A 548 -12.32 25.61 0.58
N LEU A 549 -11.41 24.75 0.08
CA LEU A 549 -10.16 25.16 -0.54
C LEU A 549 -10.30 25.50 -2.03
N GLN A 550 -11.45 25.26 -2.67
CA GLN A 550 -11.64 25.46 -4.12
C GLN A 550 -11.32 26.90 -4.59
N VAL A 551 -11.50 27.90 -3.73
CA VAL A 551 -11.13 29.31 -4.00
C VAL A 551 -9.64 29.47 -4.35
N PHE A 552 -8.77 28.65 -3.75
CA PHE A 552 -7.33 28.65 -4.01
C PHE A 552 -6.93 27.96 -5.32
N GLY A 553 -7.87 27.28 -6.01
CA GLY A 553 -7.69 26.69 -7.34
C GLY A 553 -7.73 27.69 -8.50
N HIS A 554 -7.88 28.99 -8.20
CA HIS A 554 -7.89 30.08 -9.17
C HIS A 554 -6.47 30.58 -9.51
N GLY A 555 -6.16 30.65 -10.81
CA GLY A 555 -4.87 31.09 -11.33
C GLY A 555 -5.00 31.97 -12.58
N LYS A 556 -3.92 32.66 -12.91
CA LYS A 556 -3.77 33.45 -14.15
C LYS A 556 -3.83 32.53 -15.37
N ALA A 557 -4.03 33.08 -16.57
CA ALA A 557 -3.98 32.31 -17.84
C ALA A 557 -2.66 31.54 -18.08
N ASN A 558 -1.58 31.97 -17.41
CA ASN A 558 -0.30 31.26 -17.39
C ASN A 558 -0.31 29.93 -16.59
N GLY A 559 -1.36 29.67 -15.80
CA GLY A 559 -1.44 28.61 -14.79
C GLY A 559 -1.03 29.06 -13.37
N GLU A 560 -0.34 30.20 -13.24
CA GLU A 560 0.22 30.70 -11.97
C GLU A 560 -0.89 31.06 -10.94
N PRO A 561 -0.87 30.50 -9.71
CA PRO A 561 -1.92 30.71 -8.72
C PRO A 561 -1.83 32.11 -8.08
N THR A 562 -2.98 32.64 -7.67
CA THR A 562 -3.08 33.99 -7.06
C THR A 562 -3.45 33.92 -5.58
N TRP A 563 -4.65 33.47 -5.24
CA TRP A 563 -5.10 33.36 -3.84
C TRP A 563 -4.23 32.39 -3.02
N ALA A 564 -3.74 31.30 -3.62
CA ALA A 564 -2.83 30.38 -2.93
C ALA A 564 -1.46 31.02 -2.61
N LEU A 565 -0.97 31.94 -3.46
CA LEU A 565 0.26 32.70 -3.17
C LEU A 565 0.02 33.68 -2.02
N LEU A 566 -1.13 34.36 -1.98
CA LEU A 566 -1.50 35.26 -0.88
C LEU A 566 -1.62 34.52 0.46
N LEU A 567 -2.27 33.35 0.49
CA LEU A 567 -2.35 32.52 1.71
C LEU A 567 -0.96 32.04 2.16
N THR A 568 -0.13 31.59 1.22
CA THR A 568 1.24 31.15 1.50
C THR A 568 2.08 32.28 2.07
N GLY A 569 1.97 33.50 1.52
CA GLY A 569 2.60 34.70 2.09
C GLY A 569 2.11 34.99 3.51
N GLY A 570 0.80 34.94 3.76
CA GLY A 570 0.23 35.15 5.10
C GLY A 570 0.71 34.13 6.14
N ILE A 571 0.87 32.86 5.76
CA ILE A 571 1.41 31.82 6.65
C ILE A 571 2.94 31.97 6.82
N CYS A 572 3.67 32.37 5.78
CA CYS A 572 5.09 32.71 5.89
C CYS A 572 5.34 33.86 6.86
N GLU A 573 4.48 34.88 6.87
CA GLU A 573 4.59 36.02 7.78
C GLU A 573 4.46 35.58 9.25
N ILE A 574 3.57 34.63 9.57
CA ILE A 574 3.48 34.03 10.92
C ILE A 574 4.83 33.41 11.32
N GLY A 575 5.49 32.70 10.40
CA GLY A 575 6.82 32.14 10.63
C GLY A 575 7.92 33.19 10.82
N ILE A 576 7.82 34.34 10.14
CA ILE A 576 8.77 35.46 10.26
C ILE A 576 8.57 36.25 11.57
N LEU A 577 7.33 36.42 12.03
CA LEU A 577 7.03 37.12 13.30
C LEU A 577 7.58 36.40 14.54
N ILE A 578 7.81 35.08 14.45
CA ILE A 578 8.54 34.29 15.46
C ILE A 578 10.01 34.75 15.56
N ALA A 579 10.59 35.27 14.47
CA ALA A 579 11.92 35.89 14.35
C ALA A 579 13.15 34.98 14.59
N SER A 580 13.06 33.97 15.47
CA SER A 580 14.15 33.04 15.75
C SER A 580 14.09 31.80 14.84
N LEU A 581 15.09 31.64 13.96
CA LEU A 581 15.25 30.48 13.06
C LEU A 581 15.14 29.14 13.81
N ASP A 582 15.76 29.07 14.98
CA ASP A 582 15.89 27.85 15.79
C ASP A 582 14.57 27.37 16.41
N ALA A 583 13.56 28.24 16.50
CA ALA A 583 12.21 27.87 16.92
C ALA A 583 11.30 27.48 15.74
N VAL A 584 11.58 27.99 14.54
CA VAL A 584 10.85 27.63 13.30
C VAL A 584 11.27 26.24 12.80
N ALA A 585 12.55 25.86 12.94
CA ALA A 585 13.07 24.58 12.48
C ALA A 585 12.38 23.33 13.11
N PRO A 586 12.08 23.28 14.43
CA PRO A 586 11.27 22.19 15.00
C PRO A 586 9.82 22.14 14.48
N ILE A 587 9.18 23.30 14.29
CA ILE A 587 7.81 23.40 13.76
C ILE A 587 7.76 22.83 12.32
N LEU A 588 8.73 23.22 11.49
CA LEU A 588 8.94 22.67 10.15
C LEU A 588 9.06 21.15 10.17
N SER A 589 9.89 20.64 11.08
CA SER A 589 10.22 19.22 11.18
C SER A 589 9.01 18.35 11.50
N MET A 590 8.06 18.84 12.31
CA MET A 590 6.81 18.13 12.59
C MET A 590 5.98 17.90 11.32
N PHE A 591 5.84 18.90 10.46
CA PHE A 591 5.06 18.76 9.22
C PHE A 591 5.71 17.80 8.22
N PHE A 592 7.04 17.84 8.07
CA PHE A 592 7.76 16.90 7.19
C PHE A 592 7.79 15.48 7.76
N LEU A 593 8.05 15.29 9.06
CA LEU A 593 7.99 13.97 9.70
C LEU A 593 6.59 13.34 9.56
N MET A 594 5.53 14.13 9.73
CA MET A 594 4.15 13.65 9.58
C MET A 594 3.80 13.33 8.11
N CYS A 595 4.30 14.12 7.16
CA CYS A 595 4.22 13.81 5.73
C CYS A 595 4.90 12.47 5.39
N TYR A 596 6.14 12.26 5.87
CA TYR A 596 6.91 11.04 5.66
C TYR A 596 6.29 9.83 6.38
N LEU A 597 5.73 10.02 7.58
CA LEU A 597 4.96 9.02 8.31
C LEU A 597 3.79 8.48 7.47
N PHE A 598 2.95 9.34 6.90
CA PHE A 598 1.82 8.88 6.09
C PHE A 598 2.26 8.16 4.80
N VAL A 599 3.30 8.65 4.11
CA VAL A 599 3.86 7.96 2.92
C VAL A 599 4.35 6.55 3.28
N ASN A 600 5.12 6.43 4.36
CA ASN A 600 5.64 5.14 4.84
C ASN A 600 4.54 4.18 5.32
N LEU A 601 3.58 4.69 6.10
CA LEU A 601 2.46 3.92 6.63
C LEU A 601 1.53 3.43 5.51
N ALA A 602 1.23 4.27 4.52
CA ALA A 602 0.37 3.92 3.41
C ALA A 602 0.97 2.79 2.56
N CYS A 603 2.23 2.89 2.14
CA CYS A 603 2.88 1.82 1.36
C CYS A 603 2.84 0.46 2.09
N ALA A 604 3.21 0.46 3.38
CA ALA A 604 3.18 -0.75 4.21
C ALA A 604 1.75 -1.33 4.33
N LEU A 605 0.76 -0.48 4.62
CA LEU A 605 -0.64 -0.88 4.80
C LEU A 605 -1.27 -1.39 3.49
N GLN A 606 -0.96 -0.78 2.35
CA GLN A 606 -1.44 -1.22 1.03
C GLN A 606 -0.88 -2.58 0.62
N THR A 607 0.41 -2.83 0.87
CA THR A 607 0.99 -4.17 0.69
C THR A 607 0.37 -5.20 1.64
N LEU A 608 0.17 -4.85 2.92
CA LEU A 608 -0.37 -5.78 3.93
C LEU A 608 -1.87 -6.09 3.76
N LEU A 609 -2.67 -5.17 3.23
CA LEU A 609 -4.11 -5.38 2.97
C LEU A 609 -4.42 -5.99 1.60
N CYS A 610 -3.42 -6.12 0.73
CA CYS A 610 -3.53 -6.48 -0.68
C CYS A 610 -4.55 -5.60 -1.43
N THR A 611 -4.28 -4.29 -1.51
CA THR A 611 -5.04 -3.36 -2.36
C THR A 611 -4.85 -3.73 -3.85
N PRO A 612 -5.93 -3.96 -4.63
CA PRO A 612 -5.84 -4.52 -6.01
C PRO A 612 -4.89 -3.78 -6.96
N ASN A 613 -4.89 -2.43 -6.88
CA ASN A 613 -4.13 -1.54 -7.75
C ASN A 613 -2.69 -1.25 -7.27
N TRP A 614 -2.23 -1.90 -6.20
CA TRP A 614 -0.90 -1.68 -5.61
C TRP A 614 0.02 -2.87 -5.92
N ARG A 615 0.85 -2.70 -6.94
CA ARG A 615 1.77 -3.72 -7.48
C ARG A 615 3.15 -3.09 -7.76
N PRO A 616 3.84 -2.54 -6.72
CA PRO A 616 5.09 -1.81 -6.88
C PRO A 616 6.19 -2.70 -7.45
N ARG A 617 6.86 -2.23 -8.51
CA ARG A 617 7.86 -3.00 -9.27
C ARG A 617 9.31 -2.81 -8.80
N PHE A 618 9.54 -1.98 -7.78
CA PHE A 618 10.88 -1.66 -7.28
C PHE A 618 11.53 -2.82 -6.50
N LYS A 619 12.65 -3.36 -7.01
CA LYS A 619 13.33 -4.56 -6.50
C LYS A 619 13.73 -4.50 -5.01
N PHE A 620 14.02 -3.30 -4.48
CA PHE A 620 14.46 -3.12 -3.09
C PHE A 620 13.31 -2.71 -2.13
N TYR A 621 12.06 -2.73 -2.59
CA TYR A 621 10.91 -2.48 -1.74
C TYR A 621 10.52 -3.72 -0.92
N HIS A 622 10.27 -3.51 0.38
CA HIS A 622 9.61 -4.49 1.24
C HIS A 622 8.81 -3.77 2.32
N TRP A 623 7.60 -4.25 2.64
CA TRP A 623 6.67 -3.57 3.56
C TRP A 623 7.28 -3.28 4.94
N ALA A 624 8.18 -4.13 5.42
CA ALA A 624 8.86 -3.94 6.71
C ALA A 624 9.84 -2.76 6.71
N LEU A 625 10.42 -2.38 5.56
CA LEU A 625 11.27 -1.18 5.46
C LEU A 625 10.43 0.09 5.57
N SER A 626 9.27 0.12 4.93
CA SER A 626 8.31 1.22 5.06
C SER A 626 7.72 1.30 6.47
N PHE A 627 7.41 0.16 7.12
CA PHE A 627 6.98 0.13 8.51
C PHE A 627 8.07 0.63 9.48
N LEU A 628 9.34 0.25 9.26
CA LEU A 628 10.49 0.79 10.00
C LEU A 628 10.63 2.30 9.82
N GLY A 629 10.48 2.80 8.58
CA GLY A 629 10.46 4.23 8.26
C GLY A 629 9.36 4.97 9.02
N ALA A 630 8.14 4.45 9.03
CA ALA A 630 7.02 5.02 9.80
C ALA A 630 7.32 5.05 11.32
N SER A 631 7.87 3.97 11.87
CA SER A 631 8.27 3.88 13.29
C SER A 631 9.34 4.92 13.65
N LEU A 632 10.33 5.14 12.79
CA LEU A 632 11.35 6.17 12.97
C LEU A 632 10.77 7.59 12.85
N CYS A 633 9.84 7.84 11.92
CA CYS A 633 9.13 9.12 11.85
C CYS A 633 8.39 9.44 13.16
N VAL A 634 7.62 8.49 13.69
CA VAL A 634 6.92 8.64 14.99
C VAL A 634 7.92 8.90 16.12
N SER A 635 8.99 8.10 16.18
CA SER A 635 10.02 8.23 17.22
C SER A 635 10.65 9.63 17.22
N LEU A 636 11.04 10.15 16.05
CA LEU A 636 11.60 11.49 15.90
C LEU A 636 10.62 12.61 16.30
N MET A 637 9.32 12.47 15.98
CA MET A 637 8.29 13.44 16.41
C MET A 637 8.16 13.48 17.93
N PHE A 638 8.06 12.32 18.59
CA PHE A 638 7.95 12.26 20.05
C PHE A 638 9.22 12.72 20.79
N ILE A 639 10.40 12.43 20.23
CA ILE A 639 11.70 12.90 20.73
C ILE A 639 11.80 14.43 20.70
N SER A 640 11.40 15.05 19.57
CA SER A 640 11.50 16.50 19.38
C SER A 640 10.46 17.28 20.19
N SER A 641 9.17 16.89 20.13
CA SER A 641 8.12 17.41 21.03
C SER A 641 6.88 16.51 21.02
N TRP A 642 6.73 15.72 22.07
CA TRP A 642 5.59 14.79 22.25
C TRP A 642 4.22 15.49 22.20
N TYR A 643 4.10 16.72 22.73
CA TYR A 643 2.82 17.43 22.80
C TYR A 643 2.43 18.03 21.44
N TYR A 644 3.39 18.61 20.69
CA TYR A 644 3.13 19.02 19.30
C TYR A 644 2.87 17.81 18.39
N ALA A 645 3.56 16.68 18.60
CA ALA A 645 3.33 15.45 17.85
C ALA A 645 1.90 14.92 18.02
N LEU A 646 1.39 14.86 19.26
CA LEU A 646 0.00 14.44 19.53
C LEU A 646 -1.03 15.36 18.86
N VAL A 647 -0.86 16.68 18.96
CA VAL A 647 -1.77 17.66 18.33
C VAL A 647 -1.73 17.56 16.80
N ALA A 648 -0.55 17.44 16.20
CA ALA A 648 -0.38 17.29 14.76
C ALA A 648 -1.04 16.00 14.23
N MET A 649 -0.79 14.85 14.87
CA MET A 649 -1.40 13.58 14.49
C MET A 649 -2.93 13.59 14.64
N LEU A 650 -3.47 14.25 15.67
CA LEU A 650 -4.92 14.42 15.84
C LEU A 650 -5.52 15.23 14.69
N ILE A 651 -4.95 16.40 14.38
CA ILE A 651 -5.38 17.26 13.27
C ILE A 651 -5.34 16.49 11.94
N ALA A 652 -4.27 15.75 11.69
CA ALA A 652 -4.13 14.98 10.46
C ALA A 652 -5.10 13.79 10.37
N GLY A 653 -5.38 13.11 11.49
CA GLY A 653 -6.42 12.08 11.56
C GLY A 653 -7.82 12.64 11.26
N CYS A 654 -8.13 13.84 11.75
CA CYS A 654 -9.34 14.57 11.41
C CYS A 654 -9.40 14.96 9.92
N ILE A 655 -8.29 15.45 9.34
CA ILE A 655 -8.21 15.77 7.91
C ILE A 655 -8.44 14.52 7.04
N TYR A 656 -7.76 13.41 7.35
CA TYR A 656 -7.93 12.13 6.64
C TYR A 656 -9.38 11.66 6.68
N LYS A 657 -10.00 11.60 7.87
CA LYS A 657 -11.40 11.18 8.02
C LYS A 657 -12.40 12.15 7.38
N TYR A 658 -12.10 13.43 7.33
CA TYR A 658 -12.93 14.41 6.61
C TYR A 658 -12.87 14.19 5.09
N ILE A 659 -11.69 13.93 4.52
CA ILE A 659 -11.56 13.64 3.08
C ILE A 659 -12.26 12.31 2.74
N GLU A 660 -12.07 11.27 3.54
CA GLU A 660 -12.74 9.96 3.40
C GLU A 660 -14.28 10.11 3.41
N TYR A 661 -14.83 10.90 4.34
CA TYR A 661 -16.25 11.20 4.43
C TYR A 661 -16.77 11.99 3.21
N ARG A 662 -16.07 13.05 2.77
CA ARG A 662 -16.50 13.86 1.60
C ARG A 662 -16.32 13.11 0.29
N GLY A 663 -15.35 12.20 0.19
CA GLY A 663 -15.19 11.26 -0.92
C GLY A 663 -16.38 10.30 -1.02
N ALA A 664 -16.76 9.68 0.10
CA ALA A 664 -17.94 8.82 0.19
C ALA A 664 -19.24 9.57 -0.14
N GLU A 665 -19.41 10.81 0.34
CA GLU A 665 -20.56 11.67 0.03
C GLU A 665 -20.64 12.00 -1.47
N LYS A 666 -19.50 12.29 -2.11
CA LYS A 666 -19.41 12.59 -3.56
C LYS A 666 -19.67 11.36 -4.43
N GLU A 667 -19.26 10.17 -4.02
CA GLU A 667 -19.41 8.93 -4.80
C GLU A 667 -20.79 8.27 -4.62
N TRP A 668 -21.40 8.38 -3.42
CA TRP A 668 -22.64 7.66 -3.08
C TRP A 668 -23.83 8.55 -2.68
N GLY A 669 -23.66 9.89 -2.65
CA GLY A 669 -24.70 10.87 -2.31
C GLY A 669 -24.99 11.04 -0.80
N ASP A 670 -24.49 10.14 0.05
CA ASP A 670 -24.57 10.20 1.52
C ASP A 670 -23.21 9.73 2.07
N GLY A 671 -22.57 10.55 2.90
CA GLY A 671 -21.25 10.23 3.46
C GLY A 671 -21.26 9.02 4.40
N ILE A 672 -22.22 8.92 5.33
CA ILE A 672 -22.22 7.83 6.33
C ILE A 672 -22.53 6.49 5.66
N ARG A 673 -23.56 6.47 4.80
CA ARG A 673 -23.90 5.27 4.03
C ARG A 673 -22.83 4.94 2.99
N GLY A 674 -22.27 5.95 2.32
CA GLY A 674 -21.20 5.79 1.33
C GLY A 674 -19.94 5.14 1.91
N LEU A 675 -19.54 5.49 3.13
CA LEU A 675 -18.43 4.83 3.84
C LEU A 675 -18.68 3.32 4.00
N SER A 676 -19.91 2.93 4.38
CA SER A 676 -20.28 1.52 4.50
C SER A 676 -20.33 0.78 3.15
N LEU A 677 -20.73 1.47 2.08
CA LEU A 677 -20.79 0.91 0.72
C LEU A 677 -19.40 0.75 0.11
N ASN A 678 -18.49 1.70 0.32
CA ASN A 678 -17.09 1.57 -0.12
C ASN A 678 -16.34 0.49 0.65
N ALA A 679 -16.53 0.37 1.96
CA ALA A 679 -15.98 -0.73 2.74
C ALA A 679 -16.46 -2.11 2.22
N ALA A 680 -17.76 -2.23 1.89
CA ALA A 680 -18.33 -3.45 1.31
C ALA A 680 -17.77 -3.74 -0.09
N ARG A 681 -17.78 -2.76 -1.00
CA ARG A 681 -17.23 -2.85 -2.37
C ARG A 681 -15.76 -3.28 -2.37
N TYR A 682 -14.93 -2.62 -1.57
CA TYR A 682 -13.51 -2.95 -1.46
C TYR A 682 -13.28 -4.38 -0.95
N ALA A 683 -14.04 -4.80 0.06
CA ALA A 683 -13.98 -6.18 0.57
C ALA A 683 -14.42 -7.22 -0.48
N LEU A 684 -15.42 -6.91 -1.32
CA LEU A 684 -15.91 -7.79 -2.38
C LEU A 684 -14.92 -7.95 -3.54
N ILE A 685 -14.31 -6.86 -4.02
CA ILE A 685 -13.30 -6.92 -5.10
C ILE A 685 -12.09 -7.76 -4.65
N ARG A 686 -11.62 -7.58 -3.42
CA ARG A 686 -10.51 -8.37 -2.87
C ARG A 686 -10.85 -9.86 -2.68
N LEU A 687 -12.13 -10.21 -2.56
CA LEU A 687 -12.60 -11.61 -2.54
C LEU A 687 -12.66 -12.25 -3.94
N GLU A 688 -12.41 -11.50 -5.01
CA GLU A 688 -12.42 -11.98 -6.40
C GLU A 688 -11.01 -12.23 -6.94
N GLU A 689 -10.00 -11.47 -6.48
CA GLU A 689 -8.59 -11.71 -6.85
C GLU A 689 -7.99 -12.99 -6.23
N ALA A 690 -8.50 -13.43 -5.07
CA ALA A 690 -8.00 -14.60 -4.36
C ALA A 690 -8.83 -15.86 -4.69
N PRO A 691 -8.24 -16.98 -5.12
CA PRO A 691 -8.98 -18.22 -5.36
C PRO A 691 -9.56 -18.73 -4.02
N PRO A 692 -10.85 -19.12 -3.97
CA PRO A 692 -11.51 -19.52 -2.73
C PRO A 692 -10.82 -20.75 -2.13
N HIS A 693 -10.37 -20.64 -0.89
CA HIS A 693 -9.58 -21.67 -0.21
C HIS A 693 -10.38 -22.98 -0.01
N THR A 694 -10.22 -23.92 -0.93
CA THR A 694 -10.91 -25.22 -0.95
C THR A 694 -10.68 -26.08 0.30
N LYS A 695 -9.49 -25.99 0.91
CA LYS A 695 -9.04 -26.85 2.04
C LYS A 695 -9.92 -26.80 3.30
N ASN A 696 -10.76 -25.78 3.46
CA ASN A 696 -11.63 -25.61 4.63
C ASN A 696 -13.01 -25.12 4.23
N TRP A 697 -13.78 -26.03 3.64
CA TRP A 697 -15.18 -25.80 3.31
C TRP A 697 -16.02 -25.45 4.55
N ARG A 698 -16.97 -24.54 4.38
CA ARG A 698 -18.03 -24.17 5.33
C ARG A 698 -19.32 -23.86 4.55
N PRO A 699 -20.50 -24.24 5.08
CA PRO A 699 -21.76 -24.06 4.37
C PRO A 699 -22.15 -22.58 4.31
N GLN A 700 -22.45 -22.06 3.13
CA GLN A 700 -23.00 -20.73 2.87
C GLN A 700 -24.36 -20.90 2.20
N MET A 701 -25.42 -20.46 2.89
CA MET A 701 -26.77 -21.00 2.68
C MET A 701 -27.56 -20.21 1.64
N LEU A 702 -28.18 -20.90 0.69
CA LEU A 702 -29.37 -20.46 -0.03
C LEU A 702 -30.58 -21.22 0.52
N VAL A 703 -31.43 -20.55 1.30
CA VAL A 703 -32.66 -21.14 1.84
C VAL A 703 -33.79 -20.88 0.84
N LEU A 704 -34.28 -21.92 0.19
CA LEU A 704 -35.41 -21.83 -0.73
C LEU A 704 -36.73 -21.96 0.04
N LEU A 705 -37.51 -20.89 0.05
CA LEU A 705 -38.84 -20.84 0.68
C LEU A 705 -39.96 -20.90 -0.36
N ASN A 706 -40.91 -21.78 -0.12
CA ASN A 706 -42.22 -21.76 -0.77
C ASN A 706 -43.16 -20.83 -0.01
N LEU A 707 -43.89 -19.98 -0.74
CA LEU A 707 -44.92 -19.10 -0.20
C LEU A 707 -46.31 -19.73 -0.39
N GLU A 708 -47.24 -19.36 0.49
CA GLU A 708 -48.66 -19.68 0.32
C GLU A 708 -49.39 -18.60 -0.49
N SER A 709 -50.68 -18.82 -0.78
CA SER A 709 -51.48 -17.94 -1.64
C SER A 709 -51.75 -16.54 -1.08
N ASP A 710 -51.53 -16.33 0.21
CA ASP A 710 -51.57 -15.03 0.91
C ASP A 710 -50.19 -14.33 0.99
N HIS A 711 -49.16 -14.95 0.40
CA HIS A 711 -47.75 -14.59 0.46
C HIS A 711 -47.09 -14.74 1.85
N THR A 712 -47.61 -15.60 2.72
CA THR A 712 -46.89 -16.03 3.94
C THR A 712 -45.91 -17.18 3.64
N VAL A 713 -44.98 -17.45 4.56
CA VAL A 713 -43.97 -18.51 4.42
C VAL A 713 -44.56 -19.84 4.90
N LYS A 714 -44.66 -20.84 4.01
CA LYS A 714 -45.28 -22.13 4.30
C LYS A 714 -44.59 -22.93 5.43
N HIS A 715 -43.25 -22.96 5.42
CA HIS A 715 -42.44 -23.72 6.39
C HIS A 715 -41.43 -22.80 7.11
N PRO A 716 -41.87 -21.94 8.05
CA PRO A 716 -40.99 -20.98 8.73
C PRO A 716 -39.92 -21.69 9.58
N ARG A 717 -40.14 -22.95 9.98
CA ARG A 717 -39.17 -23.79 10.68
C ARG A 717 -37.87 -24.03 9.90
N LEU A 718 -37.87 -23.86 8.56
CA LEU A 718 -36.64 -23.91 7.76
C LEU A 718 -35.69 -22.73 8.08
N LEU A 719 -36.25 -21.56 8.41
CA LEU A 719 -35.51 -20.40 8.91
C LEU A 719 -35.01 -20.64 10.34
N SER A 720 -35.81 -21.28 11.20
CA SER A 720 -35.35 -21.74 12.53
C SER A 720 -34.13 -22.64 12.39
N PHE A 721 -34.22 -23.70 11.58
CA PHE A 721 -33.14 -24.67 11.40
C PHE A 721 -31.88 -24.04 10.79
N CYS A 722 -32.01 -23.18 9.77
CA CYS A 722 -30.87 -22.46 9.21
C CYS A 722 -30.15 -21.60 10.26
N THR A 723 -30.91 -20.89 11.11
CA THR A 723 -30.36 -20.09 12.22
C THR A 723 -29.65 -20.96 13.26
N GLN A 724 -30.15 -22.16 13.54
CA GLN A 724 -29.51 -23.13 14.45
C GLN A 724 -28.20 -23.67 13.86
N LEU A 725 -28.17 -24.04 12.57
CA LEU A 725 -26.99 -24.56 11.89
C LEU A 725 -25.88 -23.50 11.70
N LYS A 726 -26.27 -22.24 11.47
CA LYS A 726 -25.34 -21.13 11.19
C LYS A 726 -24.97 -20.30 12.43
N ALA A 727 -25.74 -20.41 13.52
CA ALA A 727 -25.57 -19.63 14.75
C ALA A 727 -25.40 -18.10 14.53
N GLY A 728 -26.01 -17.56 13.47
CA GLY A 728 -25.89 -16.15 13.07
C GLY A 728 -24.52 -15.72 12.50
N LYS A 729 -23.69 -16.66 12.04
CA LYS A 729 -22.36 -16.43 11.44
C LYS A 729 -22.34 -16.79 9.93
N GLY A 730 -21.53 -16.08 9.16
CA GLY A 730 -21.32 -16.34 7.72
C GLY A 730 -22.52 -15.92 6.85
N LEU A 731 -22.51 -16.32 5.58
CA LEU A 731 -23.55 -15.93 4.61
C LEU A 731 -24.80 -16.81 4.73
N THR A 732 -25.96 -16.17 4.63
CA THR A 732 -27.27 -16.78 4.43
C THR A 732 -28.08 -15.87 3.51
N ILE A 733 -28.62 -16.44 2.45
CA ILE A 733 -29.53 -15.80 1.50
C ILE A 733 -30.84 -16.59 1.57
N VAL A 734 -31.96 -15.89 1.71
CA VAL A 734 -33.31 -16.47 1.68
C VAL A 734 -33.92 -16.12 0.33
N GLY A 735 -34.12 -17.15 -0.51
CA GLY A 735 -34.66 -17.05 -1.86
C GLY A 735 -36.10 -17.53 -1.92
N SER A 736 -36.96 -16.82 -2.64
CA SER A 736 -38.32 -17.27 -2.93
C SER A 736 -38.77 -16.84 -4.33
N VAL A 737 -39.71 -17.59 -4.91
CA VAL A 737 -40.23 -17.36 -6.26
C VAL A 737 -41.74 -17.16 -6.19
N LEU A 738 -42.23 -16.06 -6.74
CA LEU A 738 -43.66 -15.84 -7.00
C LEU A 738 -43.97 -16.17 -8.46
N GLN A 739 -45.04 -16.93 -8.68
CA GLN A 739 -45.45 -17.27 -10.04
C GLN A 739 -46.26 -16.11 -10.68
N GLY A 740 -45.80 -15.68 -11.86
CA GLY A 740 -46.42 -14.64 -12.68
C GLY A 740 -45.40 -13.68 -13.32
N THR A 741 -45.89 -12.67 -14.03
CA THR A 741 -45.08 -11.64 -14.68
C THR A 741 -44.80 -10.48 -13.73
N TYR A 742 -43.55 -10.01 -13.65
CA TYR A 742 -43.16 -8.92 -12.74
C TYR A 742 -44.02 -7.65 -12.90
N MET A 743 -44.30 -7.25 -14.16
CA MET A 743 -45.09 -6.05 -14.50
C MET A 743 -46.51 -6.02 -13.91
N THR A 744 -47.09 -7.17 -13.56
CA THR A 744 -48.43 -7.26 -12.95
C THR A 744 -48.40 -7.61 -11.46
N LYS A 745 -47.21 -7.88 -10.90
CA LYS A 745 -47.01 -8.40 -9.54
C LYS A 745 -45.97 -7.66 -8.72
N GLU A 746 -45.53 -6.49 -9.15
CA GLU A 746 -44.48 -5.71 -8.46
C GLU A 746 -44.80 -5.49 -6.97
N ASP A 747 -46.05 -5.12 -6.64
CA ASP A 747 -46.45 -4.89 -5.24
C ASP A 747 -46.70 -6.19 -4.46
N GLU A 748 -47.11 -7.29 -5.12
CA GLU A 748 -47.09 -8.62 -4.50
C GLU A 748 -45.66 -9.04 -4.11
N VAL A 749 -44.67 -8.78 -4.98
CA VAL A 749 -43.25 -9.08 -4.74
C VAL A 749 -42.73 -8.27 -3.55
N LYS A 750 -42.98 -6.94 -3.52
CA LYS A 750 -42.60 -6.09 -2.38
C LYS A 750 -43.24 -6.56 -1.07
N LYS A 751 -44.52 -6.90 -1.08
CA LYS A 751 -45.27 -7.39 0.10
C LYS A 751 -44.72 -8.74 0.57
N ALA A 752 -44.48 -9.68 -0.33
CA ALA A 752 -43.87 -10.97 -0.03
C ALA A 752 -42.45 -10.82 0.55
N GLU A 753 -41.64 -9.91 0.00
CA GLU A 753 -40.30 -9.63 0.52
C GLU A 753 -40.35 -9.06 1.95
N GLN A 754 -41.33 -8.20 2.26
CA GLN A 754 -41.57 -7.72 3.63
C GLN A 754 -42.03 -8.85 4.57
N ASN A 755 -42.95 -9.73 4.13
CA ASN A 755 -43.39 -10.89 4.89
C ASN A 755 -42.23 -11.86 5.22
N VAL A 756 -41.35 -12.11 4.24
CA VAL A 756 -40.16 -12.95 4.43
C VAL A 756 -39.16 -12.28 5.38
N LYS A 757 -38.88 -10.97 5.24
CA LYS A 757 -38.03 -10.21 6.18
C LYS A 757 -38.59 -10.20 7.61
N SER A 758 -39.90 -10.09 7.78
CA SER A 758 -40.57 -10.22 9.09
C SER A 758 -40.40 -11.61 9.70
N SER A 759 -40.56 -12.66 8.87
CA SER A 759 -40.33 -14.06 9.26
C SER A 759 -38.88 -14.33 9.67
N MET A 760 -37.91 -13.82 8.89
CA MET A 760 -36.48 -13.87 9.21
C MET A 760 -36.15 -13.15 10.53
N THR A 761 -36.75 -11.99 10.77
CA THR A 761 -36.55 -11.23 12.03
C THR A 761 -37.09 -12.01 13.22
N THR A 762 -38.28 -12.59 13.09
CA THR A 762 -38.94 -13.42 14.12
C THR A 762 -38.10 -14.65 14.48
N GLU A 763 -37.61 -15.39 13.47
CA GLU A 763 -36.75 -16.56 13.64
C GLU A 763 -35.25 -16.22 13.81
N ARG A 764 -34.92 -14.93 13.96
CA ARG A 764 -33.57 -14.38 14.20
C ARG A 764 -32.53 -14.73 13.11
N THR A 765 -32.99 -15.01 11.90
CA THR A 765 -32.16 -15.35 10.73
C THR A 765 -31.46 -14.10 10.21
N LYS A 766 -30.17 -13.96 10.53
CA LYS A 766 -29.30 -12.93 9.92
C LYS A 766 -28.94 -13.36 8.49
N GLY A 767 -29.38 -12.59 7.49
CA GLY A 767 -29.11 -12.87 6.09
C GLY A 767 -29.77 -11.86 5.16
N PHE A 768 -29.64 -12.11 3.85
CA PHE A 768 -30.28 -11.32 2.80
C PHE A 768 -31.57 -12.00 2.32
N CYS A 769 -32.49 -11.23 1.75
CA CYS A 769 -33.77 -11.72 1.22
C CYS A 769 -33.87 -11.35 -0.27
N HIS A 770 -34.25 -12.32 -1.11
CA HIS A 770 -34.53 -12.12 -2.52
C HIS A 770 -35.82 -12.83 -2.91
N VAL A 771 -36.81 -12.07 -3.37
CA VAL A 771 -38.05 -12.59 -3.94
C VAL A 771 -38.08 -12.25 -5.43
N VAL A 772 -38.28 -13.25 -6.28
CA VAL A 772 -38.24 -13.11 -7.75
C VAL A 772 -39.60 -13.48 -8.34
N ALA A 773 -40.14 -12.65 -9.25
CA ALA A 773 -41.29 -13.03 -10.07
C ALA A 773 -40.82 -13.80 -11.31
N SER A 774 -41.43 -14.96 -11.57
CA SER A 774 -41.12 -15.81 -12.74
C SER A 774 -42.39 -16.45 -13.28
N SER A 775 -42.50 -16.65 -14.60
CA SER A 775 -43.61 -17.40 -15.22
C SER A 775 -43.70 -18.83 -14.70
N ASN A 776 -42.56 -19.46 -14.42
CA ASN A 776 -42.42 -20.81 -13.89
C ASN A 776 -41.62 -20.82 -12.58
N LEU A 777 -42.07 -21.60 -11.60
CA LEU A 777 -41.35 -21.79 -10.33
C LEU A 777 -39.97 -22.42 -10.54
N ARG A 778 -39.88 -23.45 -11.40
CA ARG A 778 -38.63 -24.13 -11.79
C ARG A 778 -37.57 -23.12 -12.24
N ASP A 779 -37.88 -22.34 -13.27
CA ASP A 779 -36.91 -21.45 -13.89
C ASP A 779 -36.50 -20.30 -12.93
N GLY A 780 -37.41 -19.87 -12.04
CA GLY A 780 -37.09 -18.93 -10.96
C GLY A 780 -36.11 -19.50 -9.93
N PHE A 781 -36.28 -20.76 -9.50
CA PHE A 781 -35.33 -21.43 -8.60
C PHE A 781 -33.99 -21.70 -9.29
N SER A 782 -34.01 -22.10 -10.57
CA SER A 782 -32.84 -22.28 -11.42
C SER A 782 -32.00 -21.00 -11.49
N HIS A 783 -32.64 -19.83 -11.70
CA HIS A 783 -31.97 -18.54 -11.69
C HIS A 783 -31.40 -18.18 -10.30
N LEU A 784 -32.13 -18.42 -9.20
CA LEU A 784 -31.64 -18.16 -7.83
C LEU A 784 -30.39 -19.00 -7.48
N ILE A 785 -30.38 -20.28 -7.86
CA ILE A 785 -29.24 -21.20 -7.65
C ILE A 785 -28.00 -20.76 -8.44
N GLN A 786 -28.18 -20.11 -9.59
CA GLN A 786 -27.07 -19.65 -10.44
C GLN A 786 -26.59 -18.23 -10.11
N THR A 787 -27.47 -17.33 -9.65
CA THR A 787 -27.20 -15.87 -9.60
C THR A 787 -27.18 -15.25 -8.20
N ALA A 788 -27.67 -15.93 -7.15
CA ALA A 788 -27.78 -15.30 -5.83
C ALA A 788 -26.42 -15.15 -5.11
N GLY A 789 -25.94 -13.91 -5.05
CA GLY A 789 -24.66 -13.53 -4.42
C GLY A 789 -24.08 -12.28 -5.10
N LEU A 790 -22.85 -11.92 -4.75
CA LEU A 790 -22.10 -10.86 -5.45
C LEU A 790 -20.59 -11.16 -5.40
N GLY A 791 -19.96 -11.30 -6.58
CA GLY A 791 -18.54 -11.65 -6.71
C GLY A 791 -18.18 -12.94 -5.94
N GLY A 792 -17.14 -12.87 -5.09
CA GLY A 792 -16.77 -13.96 -4.19
C GLY A 792 -17.77 -14.26 -3.07
N MET A 793 -18.70 -13.34 -2.75
CA MET A 793 -19.70 -13.48 -1.68
C MET A 793 -20.97 -14.14 -2.21
N LYS A 794 -20.90 -15.45 -2.42
CA LYS A 794 -22.00 -16.30 -2.94
C LYS A 794 -22.28 -17.52 -2.05
N HIS A 795 -23.43 -18.14 -2.27
CA HIS A 795 -23.79 -19.41 -1.64
C HIS A 795 -22.91 -20.58 -2.14
N ASN A 796 -22.98 -21.70 -1.43
CA ASN A 796 -22.43 -23.00 -1.87
C ASN A 796 -23.28 -24.20 -1.40
N THR A 797 -24.35 -23.95 -0.63
CA THR A 797 -25.25 -24.96 -0.05
C THR A 797 -26.69 -24.51 -0.24
N VAL A 798 -27.48 -25.28 -0.98
CA VAL A 798 -28.93 -25.06 -1.11
C VAL A 798 -29.64 -25.82 0.00
N LEU A 799 -30.59 -25.17 0.68
CA LEU A 799 -31.46 -25.76 1.71
C LEU A 799 -32.91 -25.61 1.29
N MET A 800 -33.65 -26.72 1.22
CA MET A 800 -35.07 -26.73 0.86
C MET A 800 -35.88 -27.74 1.69
N ALA A 801 -37.21 -27.61 1.66
CA ALA A 801 -38.15 -28.52 2.31
C ALA A 801 -38.52 -29.72 1.41
N TRP A 802 -38.81 -30.88 2.00
CA TRP A 802 -39.40 -32.04 1.31
C TRP A 802 -40.82 -31.72 0.79
N PRO A 803 -41.20 -32.09 -0.45
CA PRO A 803 -42.53 -31.84 -1.00
C PRO A 803 -43.59 -32.82 -0.44
N GLY A 804 -43.92 -32.70 0.85
CA GLY A 804 -44.67 -33.73 1.61
C GLY A 804 -46.03 -34.19 1.04
N THR A 805 -46.71 -33.38 0.22
CA THR A 805 -48.02 -33.76 -0.39
C THR A 805 -47.90 -34.44 -1.76
N TRP A 806 -46.69 -34.78 -2.23
CA TRP A 806 -46.46 -35.18 -3.63
C TRP A 806 -47.24 -36.42 -4.13
N LYS A 807 -47.57 -37.37 -3.24
CA LYS A 807 -48.42 -38.53 -3.56
C LYS A 807 -49.92 -38.23 -3.58
N GLN A 808 -50.35 -37.09 -3.02
CA GLN A 808 -51.76 -36.71 -2.84
C GLN A 808 -52.23 -35.64 -3.84
N SER A 809 -51.31 -34.82 -4.35
CA SER A 809 -51.61 -33.82 -5.37
C SER A 809 -51.70 -34.46 -6.76
N ASN A 810 -52.85 -34.31 -7.43
CA ASN A 810 -53.03 -34.68 -8.84
C ASN A 810 -52.13 -33.90 -9.83
N ASP A 811 -51.39 -32.89 -9.36
CA ASP A 811 -50.43 -32.13 -10.16
C ASP A 811 -49.01 -32.72 -10.08
N PRO A 812 -48.48 -33.30 -11.17
CA PRO A 812 -47.11 -33.83 -11.19
C PRO A 812 -46.03 -32.75 -11.29
N VAL A 813 -46.37 -31.46 -11.46
CA VAL A 813 -45.38 -30.37 -11.57
C VAL A 813 -44.65 -30.15 -10.24
N SER A 814 -45.32 -30.29 -9.09
CA SER A 814 -44.72 -30.06 -7.76
C SER A 814 -43.44 -30.88 -7.51
N TRP A 815 -43.49 -32.20 -7.71
CA TRP A 815 -42.33 -33.06 -7.46
C TRP A 815 -41.33 -33.08 -8.63
N LYS A 816 -41.77 -32.79 -9.86
CA LYS A 816 -40.84 -32.59 -10.99
C LYS A 816 -39.99 -31.34 -10.81
N ASN A 817 -40.56 -30.25 -10.29
CA ASN A 817 -39.80 -29.06 -9.91
C ASN A 817 -38.73 -29.40 -8.86
N PHE A 818 -39.08 -30.16 -7.82
CA PHE A 818 -38.12 -30.64 -6.82
C PHE A 818 -36.94 -31.40 -7.45
N ILE A 819 -37.19 -32.41 -8.29
CA ILE A 819 -36.12 -33.19 -8.93
C ILE A 819 -35.24 -32.34 -9.85
N GLU A 820 -35.84 -31.42 -10.61
CA GLU A 820 -35.08 -30.51 -11.46
C GLU A 820 -34.22 -29.54 -10.61
N THR A 821 -34.72 -29.05 -9.47
CA THR A 821 -33.91 -28.29 -8.50
C THR A 821 -32.74 -29.11 -7.92
N VAL A 822 -32.92 -30.42 -7.66
CA VAL A 822 -31.82 -31.33 -7.27
C VAL A 822 -30.78 -31.45 -8.39
N ARG A 823 -31.23 -31.61 -9.64
CA ARG A 823 -30.34 -31.67 -10.83
C ARG A 823 -29.56 -30.38 -11.02
N GLU A 824 -30.23 -29.23 -10.94
CA GLU A 824 -29.64 -27.90 -11.12
C GLU A 824 -28.62 -27.57 -10.02
N THR A 825 -28.93 -27.87 -8.76
CA THR A 825 -27.99 -27.74 -7.63
C THR A 825 -26.73 -28.60 -7.85
N THR A 826 -26.92 -29.86 -8.28
CA THR A 826 -25.81 -30.78 -8.55
C THR A 826 -24.97 -30.30 -9.75
N ALA A 827 -25.60 -29.83 -10.83
CA ALA A 827 -24.92 -29.28 -12.01
C ALA A 827 -24.14 -27.99 -11.68
N ALA A 828 -24.65 -27.17 -10.75
CA ALA A 828 -23.94 -26.00 -10.22
C ALA A 828 -22.74 -26.35 -9.31
N ASN A 829 -22.47 -27.64 -9.04
CA ASN A 829 -21.44 -28.12 -8.12
C ASN A 829 -21.63 -27.56 -6.69
N GLN A 830 -22.88 -27.42 -6.25
CA GLN A 830 -23.25 -26.96 -4.91
C GLN A 830 -23.71 -28.13 -4.03
N ALA A 831 -23.50 -28.02 -2.72
CA ALA A 831 -24.07 -28.96 -1.76
C ALA A 831 -25.60 -28.76 -1.67
N LEU A 832 -26.33 -29.84 -1.41
CA LEU A 832 -27.78 -29.82 -1.21
C LEU A 832 -28.15 -30.40 0.16
N LEU A 833 -29.05 -29.71 0.84
CA LEU A 833 -29.69 -30.14 2.09
C LEU A 833 -31.22 -30.14 1.90
N VAL A 834 -31.87 -31.27 2.15
CA VAL A 834 -33.34 -31.37 2.11
C VAL A 834 -33.87 -31.83 3.46
N ALA A 835 -34.67 -30.99 4.12
CA ALA A 835 -35.29 -31.31 5.40
C ALA A 835 -36.67 -31.95 5.18
N LYS A 836 -36.88 -33.17 5.68
CA LYS A 836 -38.19 -33.84 5.72
C LYS A 836 -38.88 -33.56 7.05
N ASN A 837 -40.22 -33.39 7.03
CA ASN A 837 -41.04 -33.06 8.19
C ASN A 837 -40.58 -31.78 8.91
N VAL A 838 -40.32 -30.72 8.14
CA VAL A 838 -39.73 -29.45 8.61
C VAL A 838 -40.50 -28.86 9.80
N ASP A 839 -41.81 -29.04 9.85
CA ASP A 839 -42.66 -28.46 10.89
C ASP A 839 -42.51 -29.15 12.26
N SER A 840 -41.92 -30.36 12.32
CA SER A 840 -41.60 -31.03 13.60
C SER A 840 -40.24 -30.62 14.18
N PHE A 841 -39.44 -29.82 13.46
CA PHE A 841 -38.14 -29.32 13.94
C PHE A 841 -38.30 -28.37 15.14
N PRO A 842 -37.35 -28.39 16.10
CA PRO A 842 -37.41 -27.54 17.29
C PRO A 842 -37.34 -26.06 16.93
N THR A 843 -38.06 -25.23 17.69
CA THR A 843 -38.01 -23.78 17.60
C THR A 843 -36.68 -23.23 18.12
N ASN A 844 -36.43 -21.93 17.89
CA ASN A 844 -35.30 -21.23 18.49
C ASN A 844 -35.43 -21.00 20.00
N THR A 845 -36.56 -21.25 20.64
CA THR A 845 -36.73 -21.20 22.11
C THR A 845 -36.47 -22.54 22.78
N ASP A 846 -36.74 -23.64 22.09
CA ASP A 846 -36.69 -24.98 22.66
C ASP A 846 -35.27 -25.37 23.06
N ARG A 847 -35.17 -26.25 24.06
CA ARG A 847 -33.92 -26.92 24.42
C ARG A 847 -34.23 -28.40 24.46
N LEU A 848 -33.63 -29.16 23.56
CA LEU A 848 -33.79 -30.61 23.57
C LEU A 848 -33.15 -31.17 24.84
N GLY A 849 -33.69 -32.30 25.29
CA GLY A 849 -33.17 -33.03 26.45
C GLY A 849 -31.87 -33.76 26.11
N GLU A 850 -31.64 -34.89 26.76
CA GLU A 850 -30.65 -35.85 26.29
C GLU A 850 -31.25 -36.70 25.17
N GLY A 851 -30.44 -37.00 24.16
CA GLY A 851 -30.85 -37.63 22.91
C GLY A 851 -29.69 -37.75 21.94
N THR A 852 -29.94 -38.30 20.76
CA THR A 852 -28.89 -38.52 19.73
C THR A 852 -29.17 -37.77 18.43
N ILE A 853 -28.09 -37.33 17.78
CA ILE A 853 -28.05 -37.02 16.36
C ILE A 853 -27.34 -38.19 15.69
N ASP A 854 -28.04 -38.88 14.81
CA ASP A 854 -27.57 -40.10 14.16
C ASP A 854 -27.15 -39.78 12.72
N VAL A 855 -25.94 -40.21 12.34
CA VAL A 855 -25.32 -39.88 11.05
C VAL A 855 -25.06 -41.17 10.28
N TRP A 856 -25.78 -41.38 9.18
CA TRP A 856 -25.59 -42.51 8.28
C TRP A 856 -24.69 -42.11 7.12
N TRP A 857 -23.43 -42.55 7.19
CA TRP A 857 -22.46 -42.37 6.11
C TRP A 857 -22.44 -43.63 5.24
N ILE A 858 -23.09 -43.53 4.08
CA ILE A 858 -23.18 -44.61 3.09
C ILE A 858 -22.26 -44.27 1.91
N VAL A 859 -21.00 -44.69 2.01
CA VAL A 859 -19.92 -44.49 1.03
C VAL A 859 -19.44 -43.04 0.85
N HIS A 860 -20.32 -42.11 0.48
CA HIS A 860 -19.95 -40.75 0.02
C HIS A 860 -20.19 -39.65 1.07
N ASP A 861 -19.66 -38.44 0.82
CA ASP A 861 -19.93 -37.19 1.55
C ASP A 861 -19.60 -37.16 3.06
N GLY A 862 -18.83 -38.13 3.56
CA GLY A 862 -18.54 -38.32 5.01
C GLY A 862 -18.07 -37.06 5.75
N GLY A 863 -17.21 -36.23 5.14
CA GLY A 863 -16.75 -34.98 5.76
C GLY A 863 -17.87 -33.96 5.98
N LEU A 864 -18.79 -33.82 5.01
CA LEU A 864 -19.95 -32.93 5.13
C LEU A 864 -20.94 -33.47 6.16
N LEU A 865 -21.18 -34.79 6.14
CA LEU A 865 -22.04 -35.50 7.09
C LEU A 865 -21.58 -35.37 8.55
N MET A 866 -20.28 -35.26 8.83
CA MET A 866 -19.78 -35.00 10.19
C MET A 866 -19.70 -33.51 10.56
N LEU A 867 -19.48 -32.62 9.59
CA LEU A 867 -19.42 -31.18 9.84
C LEU A 867 -20.79 -30.60 10.25
N LEU A 868 -21.88 -31.04 9.62
CA LEU A 868 -23.22 -30.48 9.88
C LEU A 868 -23.72 -30.73 11.33
N PRO A 869 -23.66 -31.96 11.90
CA PRO A 869 -24.00 -32.20 13.31
C PRO A 869 -23.05 -31.49 14.27
N PHE A 870 -21.76 -31.42 13.96
CA PHE A 870 -20.77 -30.73 14.80
C PHE A 870 -21.13 -29.23 14.93
N LEU A 871 -21.40 -28.55 13.82
CA LEU A 871 -21.86 -27.16 13.82
C LEU A 871 -23.20 -27.01 14.57
N LEU A 872 -24.16 -27.91 14.31
CA LEU A 872 -25.48 -27.88 14.94
C LEU A 872 -25.40 -28.05 16.48
N ARG A 873 -24.51 -28.93 16.97
CA ARG A 873 -24.26 -29.17 18.40
C ARG A 873 -23.64 -27.96 19.13
N GLN A 874 -23.04 -27.00 18.41
CA GLN A 874 -22.63 -25.73 19.02
C GLN A 874 -23.84 -24.87 19.45
N HIS A 875 -25.02 -25.08 18.85
CA HIS A 875 -26.21 -24.29 19.16
C HIS A 875 -26.96 -24.79 20.41
N LYS A 876 -27.50 -23.85 21.19
CA LYS A 876 -28.19 -24.07 22.48
C LYS A 876 -29.34 -25.10 22.46
N VAL A 877 -29.93 -25.36 21.28
CA VAL A 877 -31.03 -26.32 21.07
C VAL A 877 -30.52 -27.76 21.12
N TRP A 878 -29.36 -28.02 20.51
CA TRP A 878 -28.82 -29.35 20.23
C TRP A 878 -27.59 -29.71 21.08
N ARG A 879 -27.10 -28.78 21.90
CA ARG A 879 -25.87 -28.91 22.72
C ARG A 879 -25.86 -30.12 23.68
N LYS A 880 -27.02 -30.66 24.06
CA LYS A 880 -27.13 -31.88 24.90
C LYS A 880 -27.16 -33.19 24.09
N CYS A 881 -27.26 -33.13 22.77
CA CYS A 881 -27.36 -34.33 21.95
C CYS A 881 -25.98 -34.99 21.72
N LYS A 882 -25.90 -36.29 21.96
CA LYS A 882 -24.75 -37.12 21.55
C LYS A 882 -24.73 -37.28 20.02
N MET A 883 -23.55 -37.50 19.45
CA MET A 883 -23.39 -37.80 18.02
C MET A 883 -23.10 -39.31 17.87
N ARG A 884 -23.87 -40.00 17.03
CA ARG A 884 -23.63 -41.41 16.65
C ARG A 884 -23.38 -41.48 15.15
N ILE A 885 -22.32 -42.16 14.74
CA ILE A 885 -21.93 -42.31 13.34
C ILE A 885 -22.05 -43.79 12.97
N PHE A 886 -22.94 -44.07 12.01
CA PHE A 886 -23.17 -45.37 11.41
C PHE A 886 -22.54 -45.39 10.02
N THR A 887 -21.51 -46.22 9.82
CA THR A 887 -20.87 -46.41 8.50
C THR A 887 -21.26 -47.74 7.91
N VAL A 888 -21.77 -47.74 6.68
CA VAL A 888 -22.13 -48.99 5.99
C VAL A 888 -20.90 -49.57 5.27
N ALA A 889 -20.53 -50.79 5.63
CA ALA A 889 -19.45 -51.57 5.02
C ALA A 889 -20.02 -52.75 4.23
N ASN A 890 -19.31 -53.21 3.20
CA ASN A 890 -19.65 -54.45 2.51
C ASN A 890 -19.17 -55.65 3.35
N MET A 891 -19.74 -56.84 3.12
CA MET A 891 -19.32 -58.07 3.84
C MET A 891 -17.89 -58.52 3.46
N ASP A 892 -17.35 -58.00 2.36
CA ASP A 892 -15.97 -58.18 1.90
C ASP A 892 -14.95 -57.26 2.60
N ASP A 893 -15.40 -56.25 3.36
CA ASP A 893 -14.55 -55.21 3.96
C ASP A 893 -14.15 -55.55 5.42
N ASN A 894 -12.96 -55.11 5.84
CA ASN A 894 -12.53 -55.27 7.24
C ASN A 894 -13.19 -54.21 8.16
N SER A 895 -14.42 -54.50 8.60
CA SER A 895 -15.23 -53.66 9.49
C SER A 895 -14.52 -53.29 10.81
N ILE A 896 -13.76 -54.23 11.39
CA ILE A 896 -13.02 -54.03 12.65
C ILE A 896 -11.91 -52.97 12.47
N GLN A 897 -11.19 -53.03 11.34
CA GLN A 897 -10.14 -52.05 11.04
C GLN A 897 -10.75 -50.68 10.71
N MET A 898 -11.78 -50.66 9.87
CA MET A 898 -12.52 -49.43 9.51
C MET A 898 -13.06 -48.69 10.74
N LYS A 899 -13.58 -49.44 11.74
CA LYS A 899 -14.02 -48.87 13.02
C LYS A 899 -12.88 -48.20 13.78
N LYS A 900 -11.73 -48.86 13.90
CA LYS A 900 -10.54 -48.32 14.61
C LYS A 900 -10.00 -47.07 13.92
N ASP A 901 -9.85 -47.11 12.61
CA ASP A 901 -9.33 -45.98 11.82
C ASP A 901 -10.25 -44.76 11.93
N LEU A 902 -11.58 -44.94 11.83
CA LEU A 902 -12.53 -43.86 12.04
C LEU A 902 -12.54 -43.32 13.49
N GLN A 903 -12.40 -44.19 14.50
CA GLN A 903 -12.25 -43.75 15.90
C GLN A 903 -10.97 -42.94 16.12
N MET A 904 -9.83 -43.38 15.56
CA MET A 904 -8.57 -42.63 15.59
C MET A 904 -8.68 -41.29 14.87
N PHE A 905 -9.35 -41.25 13.72
CA PHE A 905 -9.59 -40.04 12.96
C PHE A 905 -10.44 -39.01 13.74
N LEU A 906 -11.55 -39.45 14.34
CA LEU A 906 -12.40 -38.62 15.20
C LEU A 906 -11.65 -38.11 16.43
N TYR A 907 -10.80 -38.95 17.05
CA TYR A 907 -9.93 -38.56 18.16
C TYR A 907 -8.94 -37.45 17.76
N HIS A 908 -8.28 -37.58 16.61
CA HIS A 908 -7.39 -36.53 16.08
C HIS A 908 -8.13 -35.22 15.77
N LEU A 909 -9.41 -35.27 15.38
CA LEU A 909 -10.27 -34.09 15.20
C LEU A 909 -10.91 -33.58 16.50
N ARG A 910 -10.77 -34.30 17.63
CA ARG A 910 -11.47 -34.05 18.91
C ARG A 910 -13.01 -34.06 18.77
N LEU A 911 -13.53 -34.86 17.83
CA LEU A 911 -14.96 -35.05 17.62
C LEU A 911 -15.48 -36.17 18.52
N ASP A 912 -16.04 -35.79 19.67
CA ASP A 912 -16.73 -36.71 20.58
C ASP A 912 -18.00 -37.29 19.92
N ALA A 913 -17.92 -38.56 19.51
CA ALA A 913 -18.97 -39.33 18.85
C ALA A 913 -18.77 -40.85 19.02
N GLU A 914 -19.89 -41.58 19.05
CA GLU A 914 -19.92 -43.04 19.10
C GLU A 914 -19.91 -43.61 17.66
N VAL A 915 -19.08 -44.61 17.35
CA VAL A 915 -18.94 -45.20 16.00
C VAL A 915 -19.45 -46.64 15.97
N GLU A 916 -20.34 -46.95 15.03
CA GLU A 916 -20.78 -48.30 14.71
C GLU A 916 -20.64 -48.58 13.21
N VAL A 917 -20.06 -49.72 12.86
CA VAL A 917 -19.97 -50.19 11.47
C VAL A 917 -21.09 -51.19 11.26
N VAL A 918 -21.84 -51.02 10.18
CA VAL A 918 -22.98 -51.85 9.82
C VAL A 918 -22.64 -52.60 8.53
N GLU A 919 -22.50 -53.91 8.63
CA GLU A 919 -22.21 -54.78 7.48
C GLU A 919 -23.51 -55.03 6.68
N MET A 920 -23.45 -54.79 5.37
CA MET A 920 -24.54 -55.05 4.44
C MET A 920 -24.02 -55.71 3.16
N HIS A 921 -24.89 -56.41 2.44
CA HIS A 921 -24.53 -57.05 1.17
C HIS A 921 -24.64 -56.04 0.02
N ASP A 922 -23.75 -56.11 -0.97
CA ASP A 922 -23.63 -55.15 -2.10
C ASP A 922 -24.95 -54.88 -2.86
N SER A 923 -25.83 -55.89 -2.96
CA SER A 923 -27.18 -55.74 -3.53
C SER A 923 -28.03 -54.67 -2.84
N ASP A 924 -27.81 -54.51 -1.54
CA ASP A 924 -28.63 -53.73 -0.61
C ASP A 924 -28.06 -52.30 -0.42
N ILE A 925 -26.92 -52.00 -1.07
CA ILE A 925 -26.33 -50.64 -1.20
C ILE A 925 -26.15 -50.19 -2.66
N SER A 926 -26.60 -50.99 -3.63
CA SER A 926 -26.35 -50.82 -5.07
C SER A 926 -26.72 -49.45 -5.69
N ALA A 927 -27.60 -48.68 -5.04
CA ALA A 927 -27.94 -47.32 -5.46
C ALA A 927 -26.82 -46.27 -5.20
N PHE A 928 -25.91 -46.55 -4.26
CA PHE A 928 -24.82 -45.66 -3.86
C PHE A 928 -23.45 -46.11 -4.42
N THR A 929 -23.27 -47.41 -4.68
CA THR A 929 -21.99 -47.96 -5.19
C THR A 929 -21.81 -47.81 -6.71
N TYR A 930 -22.88 -47.67 -7.49
CA TYR A 930 -22.82 -47.66 -8.97
C TYR A 930 -21.98 -46.52 -9.58
N GLU A 931 -21.90 -45.34 -8.95
CA GLU A 931 -21.12 -44.19 -9.47
C GLU A 931 -19.72 -44.06 -8.83
N LYS A 932 -19.32 -45.02 -7.97
CA LYS A 932 -18.18 -44.90 -7.04
C LYS A 932 -16.81 -44.72 -7.71
N THR A 933 -16.51 -45.48 -8.77
CA THR A 933 -15.16 -45.49 -9.37
C THR A 933 -14.82 -44.22 -10.14
N LEU A 934 -15.73 -43.74 -11.01
CA LEU A 934 -15.47 -42.59 -11.89
C LEU A 934 -15.29 -41.28 -11.10
N VAL A 935 -16.14 -41.03 -10.12
CA VAL A 935 -16.15 -39.77 -9.34
C VAL A 935 -14.95 -39.72 -8.38
N MET A 936 -14.57 -40.85 -7.78
CA MET A 936 -13.42 -40.92 -6.87
C MET A 936 -12.10 -40.66 -7.62
N GLU A 937 -11.96 -41.11 -8.86
CA GLU A 937 -10.78 -40.81 -9.69
C GLU A 937 -10.68 -39.31 -10.04
N GLN A 938 -11.80 -38.68 -10.44
CA GLN A 938 -11.84 -37.23 -10.68
C GLN A 938 -11.49 -36.43 -9.42
N ARG A 939 -12.01 -36.84 -8.26
CA ARG A 939 -11.69 -36.23 -6.95
C ARG A 939 -10.19 -36.36 -6.63
N SER A 940 -9.59 -37.52 -6.86
CA SER A 940 -8.14 -37.73 -6.66
C SER A 940 -7.29 -36.86 -7.58
N GLN A 941 -7.68 -36.68 -8.85
CA GLN A 941 -7.00 -35.77 -9.77
C GLN A 941 -7.09 -34.31 -9.31
N MET A 942 -8.26 -33.86 -8.86
CA MET A 942 -8.46 -32.52 -8.30
C MET A 942 -7.62 -32.28 -7.04
N LEU A 943 -7.51 -33.28 -6.14
CA LEU A 943 -6.67 -33.18 -4.95
C LEU A 943 -5.17 -33.13 -5.26
N LYS A 944 -4.69 -33.84 -6.29
CA LYS A 944 -3.30 -33.77 -6.75
C LYS A 944 -2.91 -32.39 -7.28
N GLN A 945 -3.87 -31.63 -7.81
CA GLN A 945 -3.65 -30.24 -8.24
C GLN A 945 -3.55 -29.24 -7.07
N MET A 946 -3.93 -29.64 -5.84
CA MET A 946 -3.82 -28.79 -4.66
C MET A 946 -2.48 -28.99 -3.94
N GLN A 947 -1.80 -27.88 -3.66
CA GLN A 947 -0.60 -27.85 -2.83
C GLN A 947 -0.96 -28.03 -1.34
N LEU A 948 -1.32 -29.27 -0.99
CA LEU A 948 -1.49 -29.75 0.37
C LEU A 948 -0.12 -30.00 1.00
N SER A 949 0.09 -29.45 2.20
CA SER A 949 1.26 -29.75 3.02
C SER A 949 1.23 -31.19 3.51
N ARG A 950 2.38 -31.75 3.88
CA ARG A 950 2.51 -33.17 4.20
C ARG A 950 1.55 -33.65 5.29
N THR A 951 1.33 -32.87 6.34
CA THR A 951 0.42 -33.22 7.45
C THR A 951 -1.07 -32.99 7.14
N GLU A 952 -1.40 -32.10 6.19
CA GLU A 952 -2.76 -32.02 5.62
C GLU A 952 -3.02 -33.24 4.74
N ARG A 953 -2.06 -33.58 3.86
CA ARG A 953 -2.13 -34.75 2.98
C ARG A 953 -2.19 -36.05 3.77
N GLU A 954 -1.45 -36.21 4.86
CA GLU A 954 -1.54 -37.41 5.72
C GLU A 954 -2.94 -37.60 6.35
N ARG A 955 -3.70 -36.52 6.59
CA ARG A 955 -5.12 -36.60 7.04
C ARG A 955 -6.06 -36.99 5.89
N GLU A 956 -5.80 -36.53 4.67
CA GLU A 956 -6.67 -36.75 3.49
C GLU A 956 -6.33 -38.04 2.71
N ASP A 957 -5.08 -38.51 2.78
CA ASP A 957 -4.67 -39.85 2.37
C ASP A 957 -5.30 -40.90 3.29
N HIS A 958 -5.56 -40.58 4.57
CA HIS A 958 -6.29 -41.46 5.48
C HIS A 958 -7.78 -41.58 5.08
N TRP A 959 -8.44 -40.46 4.71
CA TRP A 959 -9.76 -40.49 4.05
C TRP A 959 -9.75 -41.32 2.78
N SER A 960 -8.79 -41.05 1.88
CA SER A 960 -8.67 -41.74 0.60
C SER A 960 -8.42 -43.24 0.77
N LYS A 961 -7.65 -43.64 1.79
CA LYS A 961 -7.44 -45.04 2.17
C LYS A 961 -8.70 -45.67 2.75
N LEU A 962 -9.46 -44.97 3.59
CA LEU A 962 -10.75 -45.49 4.10
C LEU A 962 -11.75 -45.71 2.95
N GLU A 963 -11.85 -44.76 2.00
CA GLU A 963 -12.68 -44.90 0.80
C GLU A 963 -12.17 -46.04 -0.12
N LEU A 964 -10.85 -46.26 -0.24
CA LEU A 964 -10.25 -47.38 -0.99
C LEU A 964 -10.37 -48.75 -0.29
N SER A 965 -10.39 -48.82 1.04
CA SER A 965 -10.56 -50.07 1.77
C SER A 965 -11.90 -50.72 1.43
N ILE A 966 -12.93 -49.91 1.17
CA ILE A 966 -14.29 -50.31 0.72
C ILE A 966 -14.31 -50.63 -0.80
N VAL A 967 -13.17 -50.92 -1.44
CA VAL A 967 -13.05 -51.09 -2.91
C VAL A 967 -12.17 -52.29 -3.33
N PHE A 968 -11.34 -52.84 -2.43
CA PHE A 968 -10.16 -53.59 -2.85
C PHE A 968 -10.42 -54.93 -3.60
N LEU A 969 -11.61 -55.52 -3.46
CA LEU A 969 -11.95 -56.81 -4.08
C LEU A 969 -12.48 -56.72 -5.52
N VAL A 970 -13.11 -55.62 -5.94
CA VAL A 970 -13.73 -55.47 -7.28
C VAL A 970 -12.69 -55.58 -8.40
N ARG A 971 -11.43 -55.17 -8.14
CA ARG A 971 -10.34 -55.24 -9.12
C ARG A 971 -9.95 -56.67 -9.50
N ILE A 972 -10.12 -57.63 -8.57
CA ILE A 972 -9.84 -59.05 -8.79
C ILE A 972 -10.94 -59.68 -9.68
N GLN A 973 -12.20 -59.36 -9.41
CA GLN A 973 -13.37 -59.82 -10.18
C GLN A 973 -13.21 -59.53 -11.69
N CYS A 974 -12.78 -58.31 -12.05
CA CYS A 974 -12.57 -57.91 -13.45
C CYS A 974 -11.38 -58.61 -14.14
N GLN A 975 -10.35 -59.04 -13.40
CA GLN A 975 -9.28 -59.88 -13.97
C GLN A 975 -9.74 -61.33 -14.15
N TYR A 976 -10.56 -61.87 -13.25
CA TYR A 976 -11.09 -63.23 -13.35
C TYR A 976 -11.98 -63.40 -14.60
N TRP A 977 -12.88 -62.46 -14.87
CA TRP A 977 -13.71 -62.47 -16.08
C TRP A 977 -12.91 -62.28 -17.38
N LYS A 978 -11.76 -61.60 -17.34
CA LYS A 978 -10.83 -61.54 -18.48
C LYS A 978 -10.07 -62.85 -18.73
N SER A 979 -10.00 -63.75 -17.73
CA SER A 979 -9.28 -65.02 -17.85
C SER A 979 -10.04 -66.08 -18.66
N GLN A 980 -11.36 -66.19 -18.49
CA GLN A 980 -12.16 -67.25 -19.14
C GLN A 980 -12.62 -66.91 -20.56
N GLY A 981 -12.49 -65.65 -21.00
CA GLY A 981 -12.93 -65.17 -22.33
C GLY A 981 -12.05 -65.59 -23.54
N ARG A 982 -11.15 -66.57 -23.40
CA ARG A 982 -10.21 -67.01 -24.46
C ARG A 982 -10.57 -68.37 -25.09
N ARG A 983 -11.65 -68.41 -25.87
CA ARG A 983 -11.85 -69.41 -26.95
C ARG A 983 -12.95 -68.98 -27.92
N SER A 984 -12.79 -69.42 -29.18
CA SER A 984 -13.48 -68.94 -30.40
C SER A 984 -13.29 -67.44 -30.68
N GLY A 985 -13.18 -67.08 -31.96
CA GLY A 985 -12.87 -65.71 -32.37
C GLY A 985 -13.56 -65.33 -33.66
N LEU A 986 -13.97 -64.07 -33.75
CA LEU A 986 -14.48 -63.42 -34.95
C LEU A 986 -14.11 -61.93 -34.90
N ARG A 987 -13.99 -61.31 -36.08
CA ARG A 987 -13.40 -59.97 -36.23
C ARG A 987 -14.42 -58.89 -35.86
N CYS A 988 -13.97 -57.85 -35.15
CA CYS A 988 -14.74 -56.60 -35.09
C CYS A 988 -14.68 -55.91 -36.46
N VAL A 989 -15.85 -55.53 -36.97
CA VAL A 989 -16.04 -54.62 -38.11
C VAL A 989 -16.96 -53.49 -37.62
N GLN A 990 -16.86 -52.31 -38.24
CA GLN A 990 -17.49 -51.07 -37.77
C GLN A 990 -19.03 -51.13 -37.65
N PRO A 991 -19.63 -50.30 -36.77
CA PRO A 991 -21.04 -50.40 -36.41
C PRO A 991 -21.97 -49.88 -37.51
N ALA A 992 -22.87 -50.74 -37.98
CA ALA A 992 -23.99 -50.36 -38.83
C ALA A 992 -25.31 -50.88 -38.26
N LEU A 993 -26.25 -49.95 -38.03
CA LEU A 993 -27.70 -50.11 -38.05
C LEU A 993 -28.28 -51.44 -37.51
N PHE A 994 -28.55 -51.51 -36.20
CA PHE A 994 -29.48 -52.50 -35.63
C PHE A 994 -30.75 -51.85 -35.09
N THR A 995 -31.80 -51.84 -35.90
CA THR A 995 -33.15 -51.42 -35.52
C THR A 995 -33.78 -52.49 -34.63
N VAL A 996 -33.55 -52.44 -33.32
CA VAL A 996 -34.12 -53.41 -32.38
C VAL A 996 -35.58 -53.05 -32.07
N THR A 997 -36.49 -53.94 -32.44
CA THR A 997 -37.93 -53.83 -32.19
C THR A 997 -38.23 -53.70 -30.70
N ILE A 998 -38.94 -52.64 -30.30
CA ILE A 998 -39.32 -52.44 -28.89
C ILE A 998 -40.44 -53.42 -28.53
N VAL A 999 -40.08 -54.52 -27.86
CA VAL A 999 -41.03 -55.46 -27.25
C VAL A 999 -40.79 -55.48 -25.74
N TRP A 1000 -41.71 -54.81 -25.02
CA TRP A 1000 -42.09 -54.99 -23.62
C TRP A 1000 -41.07 -55.69 -22.68
N TYR A 1001 -40.16 -54.90 -22.09
CA TYR A 1001 -39.49 -55.26 -20.83
C TYR A 1001 -39.60 -54.09 -19.83
N ARG A 1002 -40.36 -54.29 -18.76
CA ARG A 1002 -40.54 -53.35 -17.64
C ARG A 1002 -40.18 -54.06 -16.34
N ASN A 1003 -39.55 -53.33 -15.40
CA ASN A 1003 -39.36 -53.74 -13.99
C ASN A 1003 -38.56 -55.03 -13.70
N GLN A 1004 -37.23 -55.00 -13.88
CA GLN A 1004 -36.31 -55.79 -13.04
C GLN A 1004 -35.32 -54.92 -12.26
N SER A 1005 -34.69 -53.92 -12.91
CA SER A 1005 -33.78 -52.97 -12.26
C SER A 1005 -34.45 -52.10 -11.19
N ASN A 1006 -35.66 -51.59 -11.46
CA ASN A 1006 -36.43 -50.79 -10.50
C ASN A 1006 -36.84 -51.59 -9.26
N VAL A 1007 -37.25 -52.86 -9.45
CA VAL A 1007 -37.65 -53.76 -8.34
C VAL A 1007 -36.48 -54.01 -7.40
N ARG A 1008 -35.27 -54.25 -7.96
CA ARG A 1008 -34.05 -54.37 -7.16
C ARG A 1008 -33.78 -53.09 -6.35
N ARG A 1009 -33.88 -51.90 -6.95
CA ARG A 1009 -33.69 -50.62 -6.25
C ARG A 1009 -34.72 -50.38 -5.14
N MET A 1010 -35.98 -50.78 -5.30
CA MET A 1010 -36.95 -50.71 -4.21
C MET A 1010 -36.61 -51.67 -3.07
N HIS A 1011 -36.20 -52.90 -3.39
CA HIS A 1011 -35.77 -53.88 -2.40
C HIS A 1011 -34.50 -53.43 -1.63
N THR A 1012 -33.57 -52.74 -2.31
CA THR A 1012 -32.44 -52.01 -1.70
C THR A 1012 -32.94 -50.97 -0.70
N ALA A 1013 -33.90 -50.11 -1.08
CA ALA A 1013 -34.43 -49.06 -0.21
C ALA A 1013 -35.16 -49.60 1.04
N VAL A 1014 -36.00 -50.63 0.88
CA VAL A 1014 -36.75 -51.26 1.99
C VAL A 1014 -35.79 -51.81 3.05
N LYS A 1015 -34.84 -52.67 2.65
CA LYS A 1015 -33.84 -53.25 3.57
C LYS A 1015 -33.00 -52.19 4.28
N LEU A 1016 -32.56 -51.17 3.54
CA LEU A 1016 -31.77 -50.08 4.12
C LEU A 1016 -32.60 -49.28 5.13
N ASN A 1017 -33.88 -49.00 4.84
CA ASN A 1017 -34.76 -48.33 5.79
C ASN A 1017 -35.05 -49.19 7.04
N GLU A 1018 -35.29 -50.51 6.89
CA GLU A 1018 -35.45 -51.42 8.02
C GLU A 1018 -34.25 -51.34 8.98
N VAL A 1019 -33.03 -51.35 8.46
CA VAL A 1019 -31.79 -51.20 9.24
C VAL A 1019 -31.69 -49.82 9.89
N VAL A 1020 -31.96 -48.74 9.16
CA VAL A 1020 -31.90 -47.35 9.66
C VAL A 1020 -32.94 -47.13 10.77
N VAL A 1021 -34.20 -47.53 10.56
CA VAL A 1021 -35.28 -47.39 11.55
C VAL A 1021 -34.97 -48.19 12.82
N ASN A 1022 -34.59 -49.47 12.69
CA ASN A 1022 -34.28 -50.33 13.84
C ASN A 1022 -33.19 -49.79 14.77
N ARG A 1023 -32.30 -48.89 14.29
CA ARG A 1023 -31.27 -48.25 15.11
C ARG A 1023 -31.55 -46.78 15.47
N SER A 1024 -32.37 -46.09 14.67
CA SER A 1024 -32.51 -44.61 14.69
C SER A 1024 -33.92 -44.10 14.97
N GLN A 1025 -34.93 -44.97 15.20
CA GLN A 1025 -36.32 -44.56 15.44
C GLN A 1025 -36.48 -43.57 16.63
N GLY A 1026 -35.63 -43.69 17.66
CA GLY A 1026 -35.59 -42.78 18.82
C GLY A 1026 -34.69 -41.55 18.66
N ALA A 1027 -34.07 -41.34 17.49
CA ALA A 1027 -33.14 -40.23 17.27
C ALA A 1027 -33.86 -38.87 17.23
N HIS A 1028 -33.18 -37.82 17.70
CA HIS A 1028 -33.73 -36.46 17.65
C HIS A 1028 -33.56 -35.81 16.26
N LEU A 1029 -32.59 -36.28 15.47
CA LEU A 1029 -32.37 -35.96 14.06
C LEU A 1029 -31.56 -37.09 13.41
N VAL A 1030 -31.98 -37.52 12.22
CA VAL A 1030 -31.21 -38.46 11.37
C VAL A 1030 -30.65 -37.70 10.18
N LEU A 1031 -29.34 -37.80 9.95
CA LEU A 1031 -28.68 -37.36 8.72
C LEU A 1031 -28.35 -38.60 7.87
N LEU A 1032 -28.64 -38.54 6.58
CA LEU A 1032 -28.19 -39.54 5.60
C LEU A 1032 -27.92 -38.88 4.25
N ASN A 1033 -27.11 -39.54 3.41
CA ASN A 1033 -26.79 -39.03 2.08
C ASN A 1033 -27.89 -39.34 1.04
N MET A 1034 -28.07 -38.42 0.09
CA MET A 1034 -29.08 -38.50 -0.97
C MET A 1034 -28.45 -39.05 -2.27
N PRO A 1035 -28.93 -40.20 -2.80
CA PRO A 1035 -28.36 -40.80 -4.02
C PRO A 1035 -28.64 -39.95 -5.28
N GLY A 1036 -27.92 -40.25 -6.37
CA GLY A 1036 -28.07 -39.56 -7.66
C GLY A 1036 -29.49 -39.64 -8.25
N PRO A 1037 -30.12 -38.51 -8.65
CA PRO A 1037 -31.29 -38.56 -9.51
C PRO A 1037 -30.93 -39.20 -10.85
N PRO A 1038 -31.83 -39.97 -11.48
CA PRO A 1038 -31.51 -40.71 -12.70
C PRO A 1038 -31.18 -39.76 -13.86
N LYS A 1039 -30.20 -40.15 -14.70
CA LYS A 1039 -29.80 -39.41 -15.92
C LYS A 1039 -30.94 -39.33 -16.95
N ASN A 1040 -31.84 -40.32 -16.95
CA ASN A 1040 -33.00 -40.38 -17.84
C ASN A 1040 -34.27 -39.92 -17.10
N ARG A 1041 -34.94 -38.88 -17.60
CA ARG A 1041 -36.18 -38.30 -17.02
C ARG A 1041 -37.37 -39.28 -16.87
N GLY A 1042 -37.35 -40.41 -17.57
CA GLY A 1042 -38.34 -41.49 -17.40
C GLY A 1042 -38.20 -42.27 -16.07
N GLY A 1043 -37.14 -42.02 -15.29
CA GLY A 1043 -36.92 -42.64 -13.98
C GLY A 1043 -37.44 -41.85 -12.79
N ASP A 1044 -37.88 -40.61 -13.00
CA ASP A 1044 -38.02 -39.57 -11.96
C ASP A 1044 -39.03 -39.90 -10.86
N GLU A 1045 -40.14 -40.55 -11.22
CA GLU A 1045 -41.17 -41.02 -10.28
C GLU A 1045 -40.63 -42.12 -9.34
N ASN A 1046 -39.95 -43.13 -9.90
CA ASN A 1046 -39.30 -44.20 -9.13
C ASN A 1046 -38.22 -43.67 -8.17
N TYR A 1047 -37.62 -42.50 -8.47
CA TYR A 1047 -36.65 -41.85 -7.58
C TYR A 1047 -37.32 -41.19 -6.37
N MET A 1048 -38.48 -40.56 -6.55
CA MET A 1048 -39.29 -40.05 -5.44
C MET A 1048 -39.86 -41.18 -4.57
N GLU A 1049 -40.34 -42.26 -5.18
CA GLU A 1049 -40.77 -43.46 -4.45
C GLU A 1049 -39.62 -44.07 -3.63
N PHE A 1050 -38.43 -44.23 -4.23
CA PHE A 1050 -37.24 -44.74 -3.56
C PHE A 1050 -36.88 -43.89 -2.32
N LEU A 1051 -36.88 -42.56 -2.47
CA LEU A 1051 -36.60 -41.64 -1.37
C LEU A 1051 -37.68 -41.64 -0.29
N GLU A 1052 -38.95 -41.81 -0.64
CA GLU A 1052 -40.02 -41.89 0.36
C GLU A 1052 -39.90 -43.18 1.19
N VAL A 1053 -39.69 -44.33 0.53
CA VAL A 1053 -39.48 -45.64 1.17
C VAL A 1053 -38.22 -45.67 2.04
N LEU A 1054 -37.12 -45.04 1.60
CA LEU A 1054 -35.89 -44.90 2.37
C LEU A 1054 -36.06 -44.04 3.65
N LEU A 1055 -37.17 -43.32 3.77
CA LEU A 1055 -37.42 -42.33 4.82
C LEU A 1055 -38.75 -42.57 5.56
N GLU A 1056 -39.29 -43.78 5.46
CA GLU A 1056 -40.58 -44.17 6.05
C GLU A 1056 -40.39 -44.60 7.51
N GLY A 1057 -41.18 -44.05 8.44
CA GLY A 1057 -41.04 -44.29 9.88
C GLY A 1057 -40.03 -43.39 10.63
N LEU A 1058 -39.29 -42.52 9.92
CA LEU A 1058 -38.37 -41.54 10.53
C LEU A 1058 -39.04 -40.18 10.77
N ASN A 1059 -38.86 -39.59 11.96
CA ASN A 1059 -39.49 -38.31 12.33
C ASN A 1059 -38.77 -37.09 11.72
N ARG A 1060 -37.55 -36.76 12.18
CA ARG A 1060 -36.77 -35.63 11.65
C ARG A 1060 -35.61 -36.14 10.83
N VAL A 1061 -35.59 -35.78 9.55
CA VAL A 1061 -34.52 -36.18 8.62
C VAL A 1061 -33.93 -34.97 7.90
N LEU A 1062 -32.61 -34.97 7.79
CA LEU A 1062 -31.86 -34.13 6.86
C LEU A 1062 -31.16 -35.01 5.82
N LEU A 1063 -31.64 -34.97 4.58
CA LEU A 1063 -30.91 -35.50 3.43
C LEU A 1063 -29.75 -34.57 3.09
N VAL A 1064 -28.57 -35.13 2.85
CA VAL A 1064 -27.32 -34.41 2.56
C VAL A 1064 -26.74 -34.86 1.21
N ARG A 1065 -26.16 -33.95 0.44
CA ARG A 1065 -25.42 -34.26 -0.80
C ARG A 1065 -24.30 -33.24 -1.00
N GLY A 1066 -23.10 -33.70 -1.31
CA GLY A 1066 -21.97 -32.84 -1.71
C GLY A 1066 -22.07 -32.35 -3.16
N GLY A 1067 -21.43 -31.22 -3.45
CA GLY A 1067 -21.16 -30.73 -4.80
C GLY A 1067 -19.94 -31.38 -5.46
N GLY A 1068 -19.22 -32.24 -4.76
CA GLY A 1068 -18.04 -32.97 -5.23
C GLY A 1068 -16.72 -32.20 -5.08
N ARG A 1069 -16.72 -31.09 -4.33
CA ARG A 1069 -15.57 -30.17 -4.16
C ARG A 1069 -15.26 -29.85 -2.69
N GLU A 1070 -15.96 -30.49 -1.77
CA GLU A 1070 -15.90 -30.30 -0.32
C GLU A 1070 -14.63 -30.95 0.28
N VAL A 1071 -13.66 -30.12 0.68
CA VAL A 1071 -12.49 -30.54 1.47
C VAL A 1071 -12.55 -29.86 2.85
N ILE A 1072 -12.43 -30.64 3.93
CA ILE A 1072 -12.61 -30.17 5.31
C ILE A 1072 -11.43 -30.69 6.16
N THR A 1073 -10.39 -29.87 6.29
CA THR A 1073 -9.18 -30.20 7.06
C THR A 1073 -9.24 -29.78 8.53
N ILE A 1074 -10.11 -28.81 8.87
CA ILE A 1074 -10.28 -28.25 10.23
C ILE A 1074 -11.77 -28.15 10.61
N TYR A 1075 -12.13 -28.83 11.70
CA TYR A 1075 -13.45 -28.79 12.34
C TYR A 1075 -13.39 -27.80 13.51
N SER A 1076 -14.13 -26.70 13.39
CA SER A 1076 -14.21 -25.57 14.34
C SER A 1076 -15.46 -24.73 14.10
#